data_AF-A0AAD9CPJ2-F1
#
_entry.id   AF-A0AAD9CPJ2-F1
#
_cell.length_a   1.000
_cell.length_b   1.000
_cell.length_c   1.000
_cell.angle_alpha   90.00
_cell.angle_beta   90.00
_cell.angle_gamma   90.00
#
_symmetry.space_group_name_H-M   'P 1'
#
loop_
_entity.id
_entity.type
_entity.pdbx_description
1 polymer ?
#
loop_
_entity_poly.entity_id
_entity_poly.type
_entity_poly.pdbx_seq_one_letter_code
_entity_poly.pdbx_strand_id
1 'polypeptide(L)'
;MQPFNIVEKPAFQEMLQTFDKQYELPKKTFISQTAIPSLYNQVKDKVLKELKDISFYSATTDMWSSSNMTPYMSLTVHYITDDWTLQSKCLGTRFIPDNHTANILAENLQSALADWALEESKLACITTDNGANIVAAIRQLGWPWLNCFGHNLHLAVSHGLDSDKDRTARAMGVCRNLVNTFNLSWLKKRDLRKAQTEANLPQHSLILDVATRWGTKQKMIERVLGQLPAIRRVLVEDRKHGHLNPTWQDVSVLESINAAMKPVADFTDVLSAEKHVTVSSVKPVLELLKGELLSPSPDDTELTENIKSNMCRVLAQKYSPPNIQLLLTKATVLDPRYRGSMEDAEVLDDVRQQLVQELLDMKEQQGSREGASSEESCSKAAGGNDEPPPAPARKSDLLQNRKAQLTTSQPQAVLPKRLGEATVSKYVEDGVVCPTVLRRGLFTTAAMDNLDHNPTATTATTSFHGTSILVFQHPIKDYKGEERGQLKFGEDKVKVIPELPESFTNIRPAFFTKKYPVPPKSNVTENLVTGPDNSLHMSQLALEYEWLEKVTVTDGPVDVTWSAHHASKKRHPTFEVGITSLLPLLRDQAHSVATIRHVMDKIKDIVAFLNPGQVPVIAADQPIYAVAKQVQWHWPENYGEDKFVIMFGGLHIEMAALSAVDLMRTHYERGKAQFQEFMAGIDIEDSTFYKPIKKNRVDFFRQKPASIIFSKQKVLQEECQLFSKLFISCQSRECDLKELFGHENHPFPAALSYGGKIHSCQKSQLAGILESLVAIPDTEPEADIIIIDDSALVYSLPPRSSKSFEDYAVRDFLPTIEAYSTKYKRTDIVFDVYLPMSLKVETRSRRGRGVRRRVTNKGKIPSNWQSFLRDNDNKTELFHYLADKIAQMSAQNVVIVTKEENALSTQTMRLDELAPCSHEEADTRIFVHAKQAAKEGRKNIIIKANNTDILVIAVSILPTLQEIGLQQLWIAFGHQRNLKWIPVHDLCLSIGMEKSKGILFFHAFTGCDVVSAFRGKGKKTAWQTWEVCDEASDLFSKLSQCQE
;
A
#
# COMPACT_ATOMS: atom_id res chain seq x y z
N MET A 1 12.59 5.83 -21.22
CA MET A 1 12.11 5.31 -22.52
C MET A 1 13.24 4.59 -23.23
N GLN A 2 12.98 3.39 -23.77
CA GLN A 2 13.92 2.63 -24.60
C GLN A 2 13.42 2.63 -26.05
N PRO A 3 14.30 2.58 -27.06
CA PRO A 3 13.91 2.52 -28.46
C PRO A 3 13.18 1.20 -28.78
N PHE A 4 12.21 1.23 -29.72
CA PHE A 4 11.44 0.04 -30.11
C PHE A 4 12.29 -1.12 -30.63
N ASN A 5 13.51 -0.87 -31.08
CA ASN A 5 14.44 -1.92 -31.54
C ASN A 5 14.98 -2.80 -30.39
N ILE A 6 14.67 -2.48 -29.13
CA ILE A 6 15.10 -3.30 -27.99
C ILE A 6 14.56 -4.73 -28.06
N VAL A 7 13.34 -4.93 -28.59
CA VAL A 7 12.72 -6.26 -28.75
C VAL A 7 13.39 -7.11 -29.84
N GLU A 8 14.24 -6.51 -30.65
CA GLU A 8 15.04 -7.17 -31.69
C GLU A 8 16.49 -7.41 -31.24
N LYS A 9 16.87 -6.95 -30.04
CA LYS A 9 18.23 -7.18 -29.54
C LYS A 9 18.38 -8.64 -29.10
N PRO A 10 19.41 -9.37 -29.58
CA PRO A 10 19.60 -10.78 -29.25
C PRO A 10 19.60 -11.06 -27.74
N ALA A 11 20.30 -10.25 -26.95
CA ALA A 11 20.36 -10.40 -25.50
C ALA A 11 19.00 -10.25 -24.80
N PHE A 12 18.10 -9.39 -25.33
CA PHE A 12 16.77 -9.20 -24.76
C PHE A 12 15.83 -10.36 -25.10
N GLN A 13 15.96 -10.90 -26.32
CA GLN A 13 15.22 -12.09 -26.75
C GLN A 13 15.68 -13.34 -25.99
N GLU A 14 16.98 -13.52 -25.82
CA GLU A 14 17.58 -14.61 -25.05
C GLU A 14 17.15 -14.59 -23.58
N MET A 15 17.15 -13.40 -22.96
CA MET A 15 16.65 -13.21 -21.59
C MET A 15 15.18 -13.65 -21.44
N LEU A 16 14.30 -13.24 -22.36
CA LEU A 16 12.88 -13.54 -22.26
C LEU A 16 12.56 -15.01 -22.61
N GLN A 17 13.26 -15.59 -23.58
CA GLN A 17 13.19 -17.02 -23.89
C GLN A 17 13.76 -17.89 -22.76
N THR A 18 14.65 -17.35 -21.93
CA THR A 18 15.13 -18.02 -20.72
C THR A 18 14.07 -18.02 -19.62
N PHE A 19 13.29 -16.95 -19.50
CA PHE A 19 12.19 -16.87 -18.53
C PHE A 19 10.96 -17.67 -18.94
N ASP A 20 10.59 -17.63 -20.22
CA ASP A 20 9.48 -18.40 -20.78
C ASP A 20 9.72 -18.66 -22.27
N LYS A 21 9.95 -19.94 -22.62
CA LYS A 21 10.19 -20.38 -24.01
C LYS A 21 8.94 -20.34 -24.88
N GLN A 22 7.75 -20.35 -24.27
CA GLN A 22 6.48 -20.30 -24.99
C GLN A 22 6.11 -18.86 -25.39
N TYR A 23 6.78 -17.87 -24.80
CA TYR A 23 6.50 -16.46 -25.04
C TYR A 23 7.12 -15.99 -26.36
N GLU A 24 6.29 -15.81 -27.37
CA GLU A 24 6.68 -15.21 -28.65
C GLU A 24 6.76 -13.68 -28.53
N LEU A 25 7.96 -13.13 -28.66
CA LEU A 25 8.14 -11.68 -28.60
C LEU A 25 7.46 -10.99 -29.79
N PRO A 26 6.60 -9.98 -29.56
CA PRO A 26 6.08 -9.18 -30.65
C PRO A 26 7.21 -8.44 -31.34
N LYS A 27 7.18 -8.45 -32.68
CA LYS A 27 8.16 -7.74 -33.51
C LYS A 27 8.06 -6.23 -33.25
N LYS A 28 9.18 -5.52 -33.48
CA LYS A 28 9.22 -4.06 -33.47
C LYS A 28 8.10 -3.44 -34.32
N THR A 29 7.81 -4.03 -35.48
CA THR A 29 6.74 -3.59 -36.38
C THR A 29 5.38 -3.64 -35.68
N PHE A 30 5.03 -4.75 -35.03
CA PHE A 30 3.79 -4.88 -34.27
C PHE A 30 3.68 -3.83 -33.16
N ILE A 31 4.76 -3.61 -32.39
CA ILE A 31 4.76 -2.61 -31.32
C ILE A 31 4.55 -1.20 -31.90
N SER A 32 5.29 -0.84 -32.93
CA SER A 32 5.27 0.52 -33.52
C SER A 32 4.03 0.83 -34.36
N GLN A 33 3.47 -0.16 -35.07
CA GLN A 33 2.40 0.04 -36.05
C GLN A 33 1.04 -0.46 -35.55
N THR A 34 0.98 -1.29 -34.51
CA THR A 34 -0.28 -1.87 -34.01
C THR A 34 -0.50 -1.57 -32.53
N ALA A 35 0.38 -2.01 -31.64
CA ALA A 35 0.14 -1.95 -30.19
C ALA A 35 0.14 -0.52 -29.64
N ILE A 36 1.17 0.28 -29.96
CA ILE A 36 1.26 1.68 -29.51
C ILE A 36 0.13 2.53 -30.13
N PRO A 37 -0.16 2.46 -31.45
CA PRO A 37 -1.30 3.17 -32.02
C PRO A 37 -2.66 2.74 -31.43
N SER A 38 -2.85 1.44 -31.17
CA SER A 38 -4.08 0.94 -30.54
C SER A 38 -4.24 1.47 -29.11
N LEU A 39 -3.16 1.46 -28.31
CA LEU A 39 -3.15 2.04 -26.97
C LEU A 39 -3.39 3.55 -27.01
N TYR A 40 -2.77 4.26 -27.96
CA TYR A 40 -3.00 5.68 -28.16
C TYR A 40 -4.47 5.97 -28.47
N ASN A 41 -5.09 5.24 -29.41
CA ASN A 41 -6.49 5.41 -29.74
C ASN A 41 -7.40 5.11 -28.54
N GLN A 42 -7.12 4.04 -27.79
CA GLN A 42 -7.88 3.71 -26.59
C GLN A 42 -7.80 4.81 -25.53
N VAL A 43 -6.61 5.36 -25.29
CA VAL A 43 -6.42 6.47 -24.34
C VAL A 43 -7.06 7.75 -24.86
N LYS A 44 -6.92 8.04 -26.16
CA LYS A 44 -7.56 9.18 -26.82
C LYS A 44 -9.07 9.12 -26.68
N ASP A 45 -9.70 7.96 -26.90
CA ASP A 45 -11.14 7.77 -26.75
C ASP A 45 -11.62 7.98 -25.30
N LYS A 46 -10.83 7.55 -24.31
CA LYS A 46 -11.12 7.82 -22.90
C LYS A 46 -11.07 9.33 -22.60
N VAL A 47 -10.00 10.00 -23.02
CA VAL A 47 -9.83 11.45 -22.79
C VAL A 47 -10.89 12.25 -23.57
N LEU A 48 -11.26 11.85 -24.78
CA LEU A 48 -12.36 12.47 -25.53
C LEU A 48 -13.70 12.40 -24.77
N LYS A 49 -13.98 11.28 -24.10
CA LYS A 49 -15.17 11.15 -23.25
C LYS A 49 -15.09 12.07 -22.03
N GLU A 50 -13.94 12.13 -21.35
CA GLU A 50 -13.70 13.05 -20.22
C GLU A 50 -13.92 14.51 -20.64
N LEU A 51 -13.41 14.91 -21.82
CA LEU A 51 -13.48 16.29 -22.30
C LEU A 51 -14.86 16.71 -22.83
N LYS A 52 -15.75 15.76 -23.14
CA LYS A 52 -17.04 16.06 -23.77
C LYS A 52 -17.95 16.90 -22.87
N ASP A 53 -17.94 16.61 -21.58
CA ASP A 53 -18.88 17.18 -20.61
C ASP A 53 -18.28 18.37 -19.84
N ILE A 54 -17.05 18.78 -20.14
CA ILE A 54 -16.42 19.91 -19.44
C ILE A 54 -17.12 21.22 -19.80
N SER A 55 -17.36 22.03 -18.77
CA SER A 55 -17.99 23.35 -18.91
C SER A 55 -16.99 24.39 -19.41
N PHE A 56 -15.81 24.47 -18.79
CA PHE A 56 -14.73 25.38 -19.15
C PHE A 56 -13.38 24.69 -19.02
N TYR A 57 -12.42 25.11 -19.83
CA TYR A 57 -11.04 24.65 -19.74
C TYR A 57 -10.05 25.80 -19.95
N SER A 58 -8.85 25.65 -19.41
CA SER A 58 -7.70 26.49 -19.73
C SER A 58 -6.71 25.71 -20.59
N ALA A 59 -5.90 26.39 -21.38
CA ALA A 59 -4.89 25.77 -22.22
C ALA A 59 -3.50 26.34 -21.96
N THR A 60 -2.48 25.52 -22.19
CA THR A 60 -1.08 25.95 -22.22
C THR A 60 -0.45 25.43 -23.50
N THR A 61 0.22 26.30 -24.25
CA THR A 61 0.96 25.89 -25.45
C THR A 61 2.44 26.28 -25.34
N ASP A 62 3.30 25.36 -25.77
CA ASP A 62 4.74 25.59 -25.82
C ASP A 62 5.28 25.31 -27.21
N MET A 63 6.12 26.22 -27.71
CA MET A 63 6.78 26.12 -29.00
C MET A 63 8.26 25.83 -28.78
N TRP A 64 8.73 24.69 -29.26
CA TRP A 64 10.09 24.25 -29.00
C TRP A 64 10.70 23.53 -30.19
N SER A 65 12.02 23.62 -30.31
CA SER A 65 12.79 22.89 -31.32
C SER A 65 13.48 21.69 -30.68
N SER A 66 13.41 20.54 -31.34
CA SER A 66 14.15 19.34 -30.92
C SER A 66 15.67 19.56 -31.02
N SER A 67 16.45 18.62 -30.48
CA SER A 67 17.91 18.62 -30.62
C SER A 67 18.39 18.67 -32.07
N ASN A 68 17.54 18.21 -33.00
CA ASN A 68 17.82 18.20 -34.43
C ASN A 68 17.25 19.46 -35.13
N MET A 69 16.94 20.51 -34.36
CA MET A 69 16.34 21.77 -34.83
C MET A 69 14.97 21.59 -35.50
N THR A 70 14.25 20.53 -35.16
CA THR A 70 12.93 20.26 -35.71
C THR A 70 11.85 20.94 -34.86
N PRO A 71 11.02 21.83 -35.41
CA PRO A 71 10.04 22.60 -34.64
C PRO A 71 8.77 21.83 -34.26
N TYR A 72 8.35 21.95 -33.01
CA TYR A 72 7.14 21.35 -32.48
C TYR A 72 6.29 22.34 -31.66
N MET A 73 4.98 22.17 -31.71
CA MET A 73 4.00 22.82 -30.83
C MET A 73 3.36 21.77 -29.94
N SER A 74 3.37 21.97 -28.63
CA SER A 74 2.66 21.10 -27.68
C SER A 74 1.49 21.83 -27.05
N LEU A 75 0.31 21.19 -27.04
CA LEU A 75 -0.90 21.71 -26.44
C LEU A 75 -1.29 20.85 -25.24
N THR A 76 -1.53 21.50 -24.10
CA THR A 76 -2.02 20.87 -22.87
C THR A 76 -3.24 21.62 -22.38
N VAL A 77 -4.26 20.90 -21.94
CA VAL A 77 -5.48 21.48 -21.35
C VAL A 77 -5.59 21.18 -19.86
N HIS A 78 -6.20 22.10 -19.15
CA HIS A 78 -6.40 22.06 -17.71
C HIS A 78 -7.87 22.35 -17.41
N TYR A 79 -8.53 21.47 -16.66
CA TYR A 79 -9.94 21.61 -16.35
C TYR A 79 -10.23 21.11 -14.94
N ILE A 80 -11.39 21.48 -14.41
CA ILE A 80 -11.87 21.04 -13.09
C ILE A 80 -13.05 20.11 -13.31
N THR A 81 -12.98 18.90 -12.74
CA THR A 81 -14.04 17.89 -12.74
C THR A 81 -15.14 18.23 -11.74
N ASP A 82 -16.30 17.57 -11.84
CA ASP A 82 -17.46 17.83 -10.95
C ASP A 82 -17.15 17.61 -9.46
N ASP A 83 -16.13 16.79 -9.18
CA ASP A 83 -15.62 16.52 -7.85
C ASP A 83 -14.59 17.56 -7.34
N TRP A 84 -14.45 18.68 -8.05
CA TRP A 84 -13.53 19.79 -7.76
C TRP A 84 -12.04 19.42 -7.82
N THR A 85 -11.65 18.53 -8.74
CA THR A 85 -10.23 18.26 -8.98
C THR A 85 -9.68 18.76 -10.29
N LEU A 86 -8.47 19.33 -10.18
CA LEU A 86 -7.72 19.87 -11.29
C LEU A 86 -7.08 18.71 -12.07
N GLN A 87 -7.50 18.57 -13.33
CA GLN A 87 -6.91 17.64 -14.30
C GLN A 87 -6.03 18.42 -15.27
N SER A 88 -4.92 17.82 -15.68
CA SER A 88 -4.00 18.33 -16.70
C SER A 88 -3.71 17.22 -17.72
N LYS A 89 -3.99 17.47 -18.99
CA LYS A 89 -3.85 16.49 -20.07
C LYS A 89 -3.10 17.11 -21.25
N CYS A 90 -1.93 16.56 -21.58
CA CYS A 90 -1.21 16.92 -22.81
C CYS A 90 -1.93 16.26 -24.00
N LEU A 91 -2.56 17.08 -24.83
CA LEU A 91 -3.40 16.64 -25.95
C LEU A 91 -2.58 16.28 -27.18
N GLY A 92 -1.37 16.83 -27.31
CA GLY A 92 -0.47 16.40 -28.35
C GLY A 92 0.72 17.31 -28.57
N THR A 93 1.70 16.77 -29.27
CA THR A 93 2.89 17.47 -29.76
C THR A 93 2.89 17.34 -31.28
N ARG A 94 2.66 18.46 -31.97
CA ARG A 94 2.56 18.54 -33.43
C ARG A 94 3.87 19.04 -34.03
N PHE A 95 4.29 18.39 -35.11
CA PHE A 95 5.40 18.86 -35.94
C PHE A 95 4.90 20.00 -36.83
N ILE A 96 5.58 21.16 -36.80
CA ILE A 96 5.19 22.35 -37.60
C ILE A 96 6.37 22.76 -38.49
N PRO A 97 6.55 22.10 -39.65
CA PRO A 97 7.68 22.35 -40.55
C PRO A 97 7.68 23.73 -41.20
N ASP A 98 6.51 24.35 -41.32
CA ASP A 98 6.33 25.61 -42.03
C ASP A 98 6.89 26.80 -41.26
N ASN A 99 6.98 27.94 -41.94
CA ASN A 99 7.31 29.20 -41.29
C ASN A 99 6.26 29.50 -40.20
N HIS A 100 6.71 29.73 -38.96
CA HIS A 100 5.85 29.95 -37.80
C HIS A 100 5.16 31.32 -37.79
N THR A 101 4.51 31.69 -38.90
CA THR A 101 3.71 32.92 -39.01
C THR A 101 2.49 32.84 -38.11
N ALA A 102 1.96 33.99 -37.69
CA ALA A 102 0.79 34.06 -36.82
C ALA A 102 -0.42 33.26 -37.36
N ASN A 103 -0.68 33.36 -38.67
CA ASN A 103 -1.78 32.64 -39.33
C ASN A 103 -1.64 31.12 -39.19
N ILE A 104 -0.45 30.59 -39.50
CA ILE A 104 -0.19 29.14 -39.44
C ILE A 104 -0.32 28.63 -37.99
N LEU A 105 0.16 29.40 -37.02
CA LEU A 105 0.04 29.03 -35.61
C LEU A 105 -1.42 29.07 -35.13
N ALA A 106 -2.20 30.07 -35.57
CA ALA A 106 -3.63 30.17 -35.26
C ALA A 106 -4.41 28.95 -35.80
N GLU A 107 -4.21 28.61 -37.07
CA GLU A 107 -4.82 27.44 -37.71
C GLU A 107 -4.44 26.13 -36.99
N ASN A 108 -3.17 25.99 -36.61
CA ASN A 108 -2.69 24.80 -35.89
C ASN A 108 -3.29 24.67 -34.49
N LEU A 109 -3.48 25.78 -33.76
CA LEU A 109 -4.13 25.79 -32.46
C LEU A 109 -5.62 25.44 -32.54
N GLN A 110 -6.34 26.04 -33.49
CA GLN A 110 -7.75 25.72 -33.72
C GLN A 110 -7.93 24.25 -34.12
N SER A 111 -7.11 23.76 -35.06
CA SER A 111 -7.11 22.36 -35.43
C SER A 111 -6.75 21.45 -34.25
N ALA A 112 -5.86 21.86 -33.34
CA ALA A 112 -5.51 21.07 -32.16
C ALA A 112 -6.65 21.00 -31.15
N LEU A 113 -7.46 22.04 -30.99
CA LEU A 113 -8.70 21.98 -30.19
C LEU A 113 -9.78 21.13 -30.87
N ALA A 114 -9.95 21.29 -32.19
CA ALA A 114 -10.95 20.56 -32.96
C ALA A 114 -10.70 19.04 -32.97
N ASP A 115 -9.44 18.59 -33.02
CA ASP A 115 -9.05 17.18 -32.91
C ASP A 115 -9.52 16.49 -31.63
N TRP A 116 -9.82 17.30 -30.60
CA TRP A 116 -10.26 16.89 -29.27
C TRP A 116 -11.69 17.32 -28.95
N ALA A 117 -12.45 17.77 -29.97
CA ALA A 117 -13.82 18.24 -29.85
C ALA A 117 -14.02 19.35 -28.79
N LEU A 118 -13.02 20.21 -28.62
CA LEU A 118 -13.06 21.34 -27.69
C LEU A 118 -13.60 22.60 -28.38
N GLU A 119 -14.62 23.20 -27.79
CA GLU A 119 -15.23 24.45 -28.25
C GLU A 119 -14.42 25.67 -27.78
N GLU A 120 -14.06 26.57 -28.71
CA GLU A 120 -13.31 27.79 -28.39
C GLU A 120 -14.03 28.71 -27.39
N SER A 121 -15.37 28.70 -27.37
CA SER A 121 -16.18 29.48 -26.43
C SER A 121 -16.03 29.04 -24.97
N LYS A 122 -15.56 27.81 -24.73
CA LYS A 122 -15.32 27.26 -23.39
C LYS A 122 -13.88 27.49 -22.90
N LEU A 123 -13.01 28.07 -23.73
CA LEU A 123 -11.64 28.39 -23.35
C LEU A 123 -11.61 29.61 -22.42
N ALA A 124 -11.38 29.37 -21.13
CA ALA A 124 -11.29 30.41 -20.12
C ALA A 124 -10.02 31.27 -20.28
N CYS A 125 -8.88 30.64 -20.58
CA CYS A 125 -7.62 31.34 -20.85
C CYS A 125 -6.60 30.38 -21.50
N ILE A 126 -5.79 30.90 -22.41
CA ILE A 126 -4.58 30.23 -22.90
C ILE A 126 -3.31 30.90 -22.36
N THR A 127 -2.34 30.10 -21.90
CA THR A 127 -1.03 30.57 -21.47
C THR A 127 0.05 30.17 -22.46
N THR A 128 0.84 31.14 -22.91
CA THR A 128 1.92 30.94 -23.90
C THR A 128 3.20 31.64 -23.48
N ASP A 129 4.32 31.38 -24.18
CA ASP A 129 5.48 32.26 -24.10
C ASP A 129 5.21 33.64 -24.76
N ASN A 130 6.21 34.53 -24.76
CA ASN A 130 6.09 35.86 -25.36
C ASN A 130 6.55 35.90 -26.84
N GLY A 131 6.57 34.77 -27.55
CA GLY A 131 6.94 34.73 -28.95
C GLY A 131 6.04 35.63 -29.79
N ALA A 132 6.61 36.54 -30.59
CA ALA A 132 5.82 37.55 -31.31
C ALA A 132 4.72 36.94 -32.19
N ASN A 133 5.02 35.82 -32.86
CA ASN A 133 4.08 35.16 -33.76
C ASN A 133 2.98 34.40 -33.01
N ILE A 134 3.27 33.73 -31.89
CA ILE A 134 2.23 33.06 -31.10
C ILE A 134 1.32 34.09 -30.44
N VAL A 135 1.87 35.20 -29.93
CA VAL A 135 1.08 36.30 -29.36
C VAL A 135 0.19 36.94 -30.43
N ALA A 136 0.70 37.14 -31.64
CA ALA A 136 -0.11 37.62 -32.76
C ALA A 136 -1.21 36.63 -33.15
N ALA A 137 -0.92 35.31 -33.15
CA ALA A 137 -1.90 34.27 -33.41
C ALA A 137 -3.03 34.26 -32.38
N ILE A 138 -2.72 34.30 -31.08
CA ILE A 138 -3.73 34.35 -30.01
C ILE A 138 -4.60 35.61 -30.11
N ARG A 139 -3.99 36.76 -30.42
CA ARG A 139 -4.73 38.01 -30.63
C ARG A 139 -5.66 37.95 -31.85
N GLN A 140 -5.23 37.31 -32.94
CA GLN A 140 -6.05 37.08 -34.13
C GLN A 140 -7.24 36.17 -33.84
N LEU A 141 -7.06 35.17 -32.97
CA LEU A 141 -8.13 34.27 -32.51
C LEU A 141 -9.07 34.93 -31.50
N GLY A 142 -8.67 36.06 -30.89
CA GLY A 142 -9.47 36.75 -29.87
C GLY A 142 -9.58 36.00 -28.54
N TRP A 143 -8.71 35.01 -28.29
CA TRP A 143 -8.78 34.21 -27.06
C TRP A 143 -8.21 34.96 -25.85
N PRO A 144 -8.78 34.79 -24.63
CA PRO A 144 -8.19 35.31 -23.41
C PRO A 144 -6.78 34.74 -23.20
N TRP A 145 -5.82 35.62 -22.93
CA TRP A 145 -4.40 35.26 -22.95
C TRP A 145 -3.67 35.72 -21.68
N LEU A 146 -2.86 34.80 -21.13
CA LEU A 146 -1.92 35.09 -20.06
C LEU A 146 -0.50 34.75 -20.53
N ASN A 147 0.45 35.63 -20.23
CA ASN A 147 1.85 35.38 -20.49
C ASN A 147 2.46 34.46 -19.42
N CYS A 148 3.23 33.47 -19.87
CA CYS A 148 3.88 32.51 -18.99
C CYS A 148 4.82 33.21 -17.98
N PHE A 149 4.55 33.00 -16.70
CA PHE A 149 5.37 33.54 -15.60
C PHE A 149 6.81 33.08 -15.65
N GLY A 150 7.04 31.77 -15.86
CA GLY A 150 8.41 31.22 -15.96
C GLY A 150 9.21 31.86 -17.09
N HIS A 151 8.57 32.13 -18.23
CA HIS A 151 9.20 32.79 -19.38
C HIS A 151 9.44 34.29 -19.11
N ASN A 152 8.48 35.00 -18.52
CA ASN A 152 8.68 36.40 -18.11
C ASN A 152 9.83 36.55 -17.10
N LEU A 153 9.93 35.62 -16.17
CA LEU A 153 11.00 35.62 -15.19
C LEU A 153 12.36 35.32 -15.84
N HIS A 154 12.40 34.42 -16.82
CA HIS A 154 13.60 34.20 -17.64
C HIS A 154 14.03 35.48 -18.38
N LEU A 155 13.09 36.20 -18.99
CA LEU A 155 13.36 37.47 -19.66
C LEU A 155 13.84 38.54 -18.67
N ALA A 156 13.18 38.66 -17.51
CA ALA A 156 13.55 39.61 -16.47
C ALA A 156 15.00 39.41 -16.02
N VAL A 157 15.38 38.16 -15.73
CA VAL A 157 16.77 37.80 -15.40
C VAL A 157 17.71 38.15 -16.55
N SER A 158 17.36 37.79 -17.78
CA SER A 158 18.24 38.01 -18.94
C SER A 158 18.50 39.50 -19.17
N HIS A 159 17.45 40.33 -19.11
CA HIS A 159 17.56 41.79 -19.18
C HIS A 159 18.26 42.40 -17.96
N GLY A 160 18.10 41.80 -16.77
CA GLY A 160 18.84 42.18 -15.58
C GLY A 160 20.34 42.03 -15.78
N LEU A 161 20.79 40.91 -16.38
CA LEU A 161 22.20 40.68 -16.70
C LEU A 161 22.74 41.61 -17.79
N ASP A 162 21.89 42.10 -18.70
CA ASP A 162 22.27 43.07 -19.73
C ASP A 162 22.51 44.49 -19.18
N SER A 163 22.21 44.75 -17.90
CA SER A 163 22.45 46.06 -17.26
C SER A 163 23.92 46.50 -17.30
N ASP A 164 24.85 45.55 -17.20
CA ASP A 164 26.29 45.73 -17.42
C ASP A 164 26.81 44.57 -18.27
N LYS A 165 26.34 44.55 -19.52
CA LYS A 165 26.50 43.42 -20.44
C LYS A 165 27.95 42.97 -20.60
N ASP A 166 28.91 43.90 -20.64
CA ASP A 166 30.31 43.56 -20.87
C ASP A 166 30.92 42.82 -19.67
N ARG A 167 30.64 43.26 -18.43
CA ARG A 167 31.15 42.61 -17.22
C ARG A 167 30.44 41.29 -16.94
N THR A 168 29.11 41.26 -17.09
CA THR A 168 28.32 40.04 -16.83
C THR A 168 28.60 38.96 -17.88
N ALA A 169 28.69 39.30 -19.17
CA ALA A 169 28.99 38.35 -20.24
C ALA A 169 30.39 37.75 -20.10
N ARG A 170 31.39 38.58 -19.74
CA ARG A 170 32.75 38.11 -19.47
C ARG A 170 32.76 37.09 -18.32
N ALA A 171 32.23 37.46 -17.15
CA ALA A 171 32.26 36.59 -15.97
C ALA A 171 31.49 35.27 -16.20
N MET A 172 30.33 35.34 -16.87
CA MET A 172 29.55 34.17 -17.27
C MET A 172 30.28 33.29 -18.29
N GLY A 173 31.00 33.88 -19.24
CA GLY A 173 31.82 33.17 -20.22
C GLY A 173 32.96 32.39 -19.57
N VAL A 174 33.68 33.01 -18.64
CA VAL A 174 34.72 32.34 -17.83
C VAL A 174 34.12 31.17 -17.06
N CYS A 175 32.99 31.39 -16.38
CA CYS A 175 32.30 30.38 -15.59
C CYS A 175 31.89 29.15 -16.43
N ARG A 176 31.28 29.36 -17.61
CA ARG A 176 30.94 28.26 -18.53
C ARG A 176 32.15 27.49 -19.04
N ASN A 177 33.17 28.20 -19.51
CA ASN A 177 34.36 27.56 -20.08
C ASN A 177 35.08 26.73 -19.02
N LEU A 178 35.14 27.24 -17.79
CA LEU A 178 35.66 26.53 -16.63
C LEU A 178 34.87 25.23 -16.41
N VAL A 179 33.55 25.32 -16.23
CA VAL A 179 32.71 24.14 -15.95
C VAL A 179 32.80 23.11 -17.08
N ASN A 180 32.74 23.54 -18.34
CA ASN A 180 32.85 22.66 -19.50
C ASN A 180 34.19 21.92 -19.53
N THR A 181 35.29 22.61 -19.22
CA THR A 181 36.64 22.03 -19.15
C THR A 181 36.74 20.91 -18.12
N PHE A 182 36.15 21.11 -16.93
CA PHE A 182 36.07 20.05 -15.91
C PHE A 182 35.11 18.92 -16.34
N ASN A 183 33.98 19.25 -16.98
CA ASN A 183 32.99 18.24 -17.38
C ASN A 183 33.48 17.31 -18.49
N LEU A 184 34.35 17.78 -19.37
CA LEU A 184 34.93 17.00 -20.46
C LEU A 184 36.18 16.20 -20.07
N SER A 185 36.78 16.46 -18.90
CA SER A 185 38.02 15.80 -18.48
C SER A 185 37.82 14.96 -17.22
N TRP A 186 37.90 13.64 -17.35
CA TRP A 186 37.86 12.71 -16.22
C TRP A 186 38.97 13.00 -15.19
N LEU A 187 40.19 13.29 -15.66
CA LEU A 187 41.34 13.62 -14.79
C LEU A 187 41.03 14.86 -13.93
N LYS A 188 40.49 15.93 -14.52
CA LYS A 188 40.10 17.13 -13.77
C LYS A 188 38.97 16.87 -12.77
N LYS A 189 38.00 15.99 -13.09
CA LYS A 189 36.94 15.60 -12.14
C LYS A 189 37.52 14.86 -10.93
N ARG A 190 38.49 13.97 -11.17
CA ARG A 190 39.21 13.25 -10.10
C ARG A 190 40.00 14.22 -9.24
N ASP A 191 40.77 15.11 -9.84
CA ASP A 191 41.64 16.06 -9.13
C ASP A 191 40.80 17.10 -8.37
N LEU A 192 39.64 17.50 -8.90
CA LEU A 192 38.65 18.31 -8.19
C LEU A 192 38.14 17.61 -6.92
N ARG A 193 37.79 16.32 -6.97
CA ARG A 193 37.33 15.57 -5.78
C ARG A 193 38.42 15.49 -4.70
N LYS A 194 39.68 15.35 -5.13
CA LYS A 194 40.83 15.36 -4.22
C LYS A 194 40.98 16.73 -3.56
N ALA A 195 40.99 17.81 -4.35
CA ALA A 195 41.08 19.18 -3.85
C ALA A 195 39.89 19.58 -2.96
N GLN A 196 38.68 19.07 -3.24
CA GLN A 196 37.49 19.24 -2.40
C GLN A 196 37.68 18.59 -1.02
N THR A 197 38.25 17.39 -0.99
CA THR A 197 38.54 16.66 0.25
C THR A 197 39.62 17.38 1.07
N GLU A 198 40.68 17.86 0.42
CA GLU A 198 41.76 18.64 1.05
C GLU A 198 41.26 19.98 1.62
N ALA A 199 40.29 20.62 0.96
CA ALA A 199 39.71 21.90 1.37
C ALA A 199 38.50 21.79 2.32
N ASN A 200 38.14 20.57 2.79
CA ASN A 200 36.93 20.31 3.57
C ASN A 200 35.63 20.81 2.92
N LEU A 201 35.53 20.75 1.59
CA LEU A 201 34.34 21.12 0.84
C LEU A 201 33.50 19.88 0.48
N PRO A 202 32.16 20.01 0.36
CA PRO A 202 31.31 18.94 -0.16
C PRO A 202 31.76 18.49 -1.55
N GLN A 203 31.82 17.17 -1.77
CA GLN A 203 32.26 16.58 -3.05
C GLN A 203 31.19 16.70 -4.14
N HIS A 204 31.08 17.91 -4.68
CA HIS A 204 30.05 18.34 -5.60
C HIS A 204 30.57 18.33 -7.03
N SER A 205 29.82 17.73 -7.97
CA SER A 205 30.07 17.90 -9.40
C SER A 205 29.73 19.33 -9.86
N LEU A 206 30.43 19.84 -10.88
CA LEU A 206 30.12 21.13 -11.48
C LEU A 206 28.92 21.02 -12.42
N ILE A 207 28.06 22.04 -12.40
CA ILE A 207 26.80 22.08 -13.15
C ILE A 207 26.96 23.09 -14.28
N LEU A 208 26.71 22.67 -15.52
CA LEU A 208 26.71 23.58 -16.68
C LEU A 208 25.32 24.17 -16.88
N ASP A 209 25.24 25.46 -17.21
CA ASP A 209 23.97 26.10 -17.50
C ASP A 209 23.38 25.63 -18.85
N VAL A 210 22.06 25.57 -18.91
CA VAL A 210 21.28 25.43 -20.14
C VAL A 210 20.88 26.83 -20.57
N ALA A 211 21.22 27.19 -21.81
CA ALA A 211 21.03 28.56 -22.32
C ALA A 211 19.59 29.08 -22.12
N THR A 212 18.60 28.23 -22.33
CA THR A 212 17.16 28.53 -22.30
C THR A 212 16.53 28.49 -20.89
N ARG A 213 17.28 28.12 -19.83
CA ARG A 213 16.73 27.99 -18.47
C ARG A 213 17.58 28.75 -17.46
N TRP A 214 17.16 29.94 -17.08
CA TRP A 214 17.92 30.81 -16.18
C TRP A 214 18.24 30.16 -14.82
N GLY A 215 17.36 29.32 -14.26
CA GLY A 215 17.61 28.67 -12.96
C GLY A 215 18.86 27.79 -12.96
N THR A 216 19.24 27.25 -14.11
CA THR A 216 20.51 26.52 -14.27
C THR A 216 21.74 27.44 -14.26
N LYS A 217 21.59 28.71 -14.67
CA LYS A 217 22.63 29.74 -14.58
C LYS A 217 22.94 30.05 -13.11
N GLN A 218 21.92 30.30 -12.30
CA GLN A 218 22.10 30.54 -10.86
C GLN A 218 22.77 29.33 -10.19
N LYS A 219 22.28 28.11 -10.46
CA LYS A 219 22.86 26.87 -9.91
C LYS A 219 24.32 26.66 -10.32
N MET A 220 24.68 26.99 -11.56
CA MET A 220 26.09 26.95 -12.02
C MET A 220 26.94 27.95 -11.24
N ILE A 221 26.49 29.20 -11.10
CA ILE A 221 27.23 30.25 -10.41
C ILE A 221 27.43 29.88 -8.94
N GLU A 222 26.36 29.52 -8.23
CA GLU A 222 26.42 29.12 -6.82
C GLU A 222 27.35 27.91 -6.62
N ARG A 223 27.29 26.93 -7.53
CA ARG A 223 28.18 25.76 -7.50
C ARG A 223 29.65 26.15 -7.71
N VAL A 224 29.94 27.05 -8.63
CA VAL A 224 31.32 27.50 -8.89
C VAL A 224 31.85 28.33 -7.73
N LEU A 225 31.05 29.26 -7.19
CA LEU A 225 31.44 30.07 -6.02
C LEU A 225 31.71 29.19 -4.80
N GLY A 226 30.83 28.23 -4.50
CA GLY A 226 30.99 27.31 -3.36
C GLY A 226 32.15 26.31 -3.52
N GLN A 227 32.66 26.10 -4.73
CA GLN A 227 33.76 25.17 -5.02
C GLN A 227 35.04 25.90 -5.43
N LEU A 228 35.05 27.23 -5.38
CA LEU A 228 36.13 28.07 -5.90
C LEU A 228 37.51 27.74 -5.30
N PRO A 229 37.67 27.45 -3.99
CA PRO A 229 38.97 27.09 -3.44
C PRO A 229 39.55 25.81 -4.07
N ALA A 230 38.72 24.77 -4.24
CA ALA A 230 39.13 23.51 -4.86
C ALA A 230 39.39 23.67 -6.36
N ILE A 231 38.56 24.45 -7.06
CA ILE A 231 38.74 24.76 -8.49
C ILE A 231 40.08 25.49 -8.71
N ARG A 232 40.39 26.51 -7.91
CA ARG A 232 41.66 27.25 -7.97
C ARG A 232 42.85 26.34 -7.75
N ARG A 233 42.78 25.46 -6.75
CA ARG A 233 43.83 24.48 -6.45
C ARG A 233 44.18 23.62 -7.65
N VAL A 234 43.18 23.15 -8.41
CA VAL A 234 43.37 22.33 -9.61
C VAL A 234 43.87 23.15 -10.80
N LEU A 235 43.32 24.35 -11.01
CA LEU A 235 43.71 25.20 -12.15
C LEU A 235 45.12 25.78 -12.04
N VAL A 236 45.64 25.97 -10.82
CA VAL A 236 47.04 26.40 -10.59
C VAL A 236 48.04 25.37 -11.11
N GLU A 237 47.70 24.08 -11.05
CA GLU A 237 48.56 23.01 -11.58
C GLU A 237 48.36 22.77 -13.09
N ASP A 238 47.25 23.24 -13.66
CA ASP A 238 46.94 23.09 -15.09
C ASP A 238 47.47 24.27 -15.93
N ARG A 239 48.70 24.15 -16.43
CA ARG A 239 49.33 25.15 -17.31
C ARG A 239 48.52 25.48 -18.58
N LYS A 240 47.69 24.55 -19.07
CA LYS A 240 46.91 24.74 -20.29
C LYS A 240 45.62 25.54 -20.04
N HIS A 241 45.00 25.37 -18.87
CA HIS A 241 43.71 26.00 -18.54
C HIS A 241 43.79 27.01 -17.38
N GLY A 242 44.98 27.36 -16.90
CA GLY A 242 45.17 28.33 -15.82
C GLY A 242 44.57 29.72 -16.10
N HIS A 243 44.42 30.09 -17.38
CA HIS A 243 43.73 31.32 -17.81
C HIS A 243 42.22 31.33 -17.50
N LEU A 244 41.61 30.17 -17.19
CA LEU A 244 40.22 30.06 -16.76
C LEU A 244 40.02 30.32 -15.27
N ASN A 245 41.09 30.59 -14.51
CA ASN A 245 40.99 30.91 -13.09
C ASN A 245 40.26 32.25 -12.90
N PRO A 246 39.06 32.27 -12.26
CA PRO A 246 38.29 33.51 -12.12
C PRO A 246 39.06 34.56 -11.30
N THR A 247 39.22 35.75 -11.88
CA THR A 247 39.83 36.89 -11.19
C THR A 247 38.93 37.38 -10.06
N TRP A 248 39.45 38.21 -9.16
CA TRP A 248 38.62 38.80 -8.10
C TRP A 248 37.45 39.62 -8.66
N GLN A 249 37.66 40.29 -9.80
CA GLN A 249 36.59 41.02 -10.51
C GLN A 249 35.52 40.08 -11.05
N ASP A 250 35.91 38.94 -11.66
CA ASP A 250 34.94 37.96 -12.15
C ASP A 250 34.14 37.35 -10.99
N VAL A 251 34.80 37.05 -9.85
CA VAL A 251 34.15 36.51 -8.65
C VAL A 251 33.16 37.51 -8.05
N SER A 252 33.55 38.78 -7.92
CA SER A 252 32.66 39.84 -7.41
C SER A 252 31.41 40.04 -8.29
N VAL A 253 31.56 39.95 -9.62
CA VAL A 253 30.43 39.98 -10.56
C VAL A 253 29.53 38.75 -10.37
N LEU A 254 30.10 37.54 -10.26
CA LEU A 254 29.35 36.31 -10.03
C LEU A 254 28.59 36.32 -8.70
N GLU A 255 29.20 36.84 -7.63
CA GLU A 255 28.56 37.04 -6.33
C GLU A 255 27.39 38.02 -6.43
N SER A 256 27.58 39.14 -7.13
CA SER A 256 26.54 40.15 -7.34
C SER A 256 25.34 39.60 -8.12
N ILE A 257 25.60 38.80 -9.17
CA ILE A 257 24.57 38.10 -9.94
C ILE A 257 23.84 37.06 -9.08
N ASN A 258 24.57 36.25 -8.31
CA ASN A 258 23.97 35.23 -7.46
C ASN A 258 23.09 35.85 -6.36
N ALA A 259 23.52 36.96 -5.77
CA ALA A 259 22.76 37.70 -4.76
C ALA A 259 21.42 38.21 -5.30
N ALA A 260 21.37 38.69 -6.55
CA ALA A 260 20.13 39.12 -7.19
C ALA A 260 19.21 37.95 -7.58
N MET A 261 19.77 36.84 -8.07
CA MET A 261 18.98 35.74 -8.64
C MET A 261 18.52 34.70 -7.62
N LYS A 262 19.29 34.46 -6.56
CA LYS A 262 19.04 33.39 -5.57
C LYS A 262 17.68 33.52 -4.88
N PRO A 263 17.25 34.70 -4.38
CA PRO A 263 15.95 34.85 -3.72
C PRO A 263 14.75 34.54 -4.62
N VAL A 264 14.93 34.68 -5.95
CA VAL A 264 13.88 34.46 -6.94
C VAL A 264 13.83 33.00 -7.43
N ALA A 265 14.91 32.24 -7.25
CA ALA A 265 15.01 30.85 -7.68
C ALA A 265 14.00 29.96 -6.95
N ASP A 266 13.82 30.17 -5.63
CA ASP A 266 12.93 29.36 -4.79
C ASP A 266 11.45 29.47 -5.20
N PHE A 267 11.02 30.60 -5.77
CA PHE A 267 9.64 30.81 -6.24
C PHE A 267 9.32 30.14 -7.57
N THR A 268 10.36 29.88 -8.38
CA THR A 268 10.17 29.29 -9.72
C THR A 268 9.71 27.85 -9.63
N ASP A 269 10.24 27.10 -8.67
CA ASP A 269 9.87 25.70 -8.43
C ASP A 269 8.42 25.57 -7.91
N VAL A 270 7.93 26.57 -7.15
CA VAL A 270 6.54 26.61 -6.62
C VAL A 270 5.52 26.95 -7.72
N LEU A 271 5.86 27.89 -8.61
CA LEU A 271 4.97 28.36 -9.68
C LEU A 271 5.03 27.52 -10.96
N SER A 272 5.98 26.58 -11.07
CA SER A 272 6.05 25.60 -12.16
C SER A 272 5.28 24.31 -11.86
N ALA A 273 4.45 24.29 -10.82
CA ALA A 273 3.73 23.10 -10.40
C ALA A 273 2.47 22.85 -11.24
N GLU A 274 2.28 21.59 -11.65
CA GLU A 274 1.17 21.16 -12.52
C GLU A 274 -0.07 20.67 -11.74
N LYS A 275 0.05 20.44 -10.43
CA LYS A 275 -0.98 19.76 -9.61
C LYS A 275 -1.83 20.70 -8.76
N HIS A 276 -1.60 22.02 -8.82
CA HIS A 276 -2.36 23.00 -8.06
C HIS A 276 -2.52 24.31 -8.83
N VAL A 277 -3.55 25.07 -8.49
CA VAL A 277 -3.83 26.37 -9.12
C VAL A 277 -2.74 27.38 -8.74
N THR A 278 -2.05 27.90 -9.75
CA THR A 278 -0.94 28.86 -9.57
C THR A 278 -1.33 30.31 -9.90
N VAL A 279 -2.31 30.52 -10.78
CA VAL A 279 -2.67 31.86 -11.31
C VAL A 279 -3.06 32.86 -10.21
N SER A 280 -3.80 32.44 -9.18
CA SER A 280 -4.19 33.30 -8.06
C SER A 280 -3.02 33.76 -7.19
N SER A 281 -1.88 33.06 -7.26
CA SER A 281 -0.65 33.38 -6.53
C SER A 281 0.28 34.28 -7.32
N VAL A 282 0.05 34.49 -8.63
CA VAL A 282 0.95 35.29 -9.48
C VAL A 282 1.00 36.74 -9.02
N LYS A 283 -0.14 37.37 -8.75
CA LYS A 283 -0.18 38.77 -8.26
C LYS A 283 0.48 38.94 -6.88
N PRO A 284 0.13 38.12 -5.86
CA PRO A 284 0.88 38.09 -4.60
C PRO A 284 2.39 37.94 -4.73
N VAL A 285 2.84 37.03 -5.60
CA VAL A 285 4.28 36.81 -5.83
C VAL A 285 4.92 38.00 -6.54
N LEU A 286 4.24 38.66 -7.48
CA LEU A 286 4.74 39.87 -8.12
C LEU A 286 4.93 41.01 -7.12
N GLU A 287 4.00 41.20 -6.18
CA GLU A 287 4.14 42.22 -5.14
C GLU A 287 5.24 41.87 -4.14
N LEU A 288 5.37 40.61 -3.74
CA LEU A 288 6.48 40.15 -2.91
C LEU A 288 7.84 40.34 -3.60
N LEU A 289 7.92 40.03 -4.90
CA LEU A 289 9.12 40.23 -5.70
C LEU A 289 9.50 41.71 -5.77
N LYS A 290 8.54 42.61 -5.99
CA LYS A 290 8.77 44.06 -6.02
C LYS A 290 9.16 44.64 -4.65
N GLY A 291 8.48 44.20 -3.60
CA GLY A 291 8.54 44.82 -2.27
C GLY A 291 9.69 44.33 -1.40
N GLU A 292 10.04 43.05 -1.45
CA GLU A 292 11.03 42.46 -0.52
C GLU A 292 12.25 41.86 -1.24
N LEU A 293 12.06 41.15 -2.35
CA LEU A 293 13.13 40.32 -2.93
C LEU A 293 14.00 41.06 -3.96
N LEU A 294 13.38 41.92 -4.77
CA LEU A 294 14.05 42.75 -5.78
C LEU A 294 14.14 44.22 -5.36
N SER A 295 13.75 44.57 -4.14
CA SER A 295 14.03 45.88 -3.57
C SER A 295 15.54 46.01 -3.28
N PRO A 296 16.17 47.16 -3.60
CA PRO A 296 17.55 47.42 -3.22
C PRO A 296 17.75 47.33 -1.70
N SER A 297 18.77 46.60 -1.27
CA SER A 297 19.22 46.48 0.12
C SER A 297 20.44 47.37 0.36
N PRO A 298 20.65 47.91 1.58
CA PRO A 298 21.87 48.64 1.92
C PRO A 298 23.16 47.82 1.75
N ASP A 299 23.06 46.49 1.76
CA ASP A 299 24.19 45.57 1.55
C ASP A 299 24.42 45.21 0.06
N ASP A 300 23.55 45.67 -0.85
CA ASP A 300 23.68 45.37 -2.28
C ASP A 300 24.86 46.14 -2.91
N THR A 301 25.58 45.48 -3.81
CA THR A 301 26.51 46.19 -4.70
C THR A 301 25.73 46.97 -5.74
N GLU A 302 26.35 48.02 -6.32
CA GLU A 302 25.76 48.79 -7.44
C GLU A 302 25.28 47.87 -8.58
N LEU A 303 26.03 46.81 -8.88
CA LEU A 303 25.64 45.82 -9.89
C LEU A 303 24.42 45.01 -9.46
N THR A 304 24.36 44.55 -8.20
CA THR A 304 23.20 43.82 -7.67
C THR A 304 21.94 44.69 -7.68
N GLU A 305 22.04 45.95 -7.27
CA GLU A 305 20.94 46.93 -7.31
C GLU A 305 20.43 47.15 -8.75
N ASN A 306 21.34 47.34 -9.70
CA ASN A 306 21.00 47.52 -11.11
C ASN A 306 20.33 46.28 -11.73
N ILE A 307 20.80 45.07 -11.39
CA ILE A 307 20.18 43.82 -11.83
C ILE A 307 18.77 43.70 -11.24
N LYS A 308 18.61 43.88 -9.92
CA LYS A 308 17.32 43.78 -9.22
C LYS A 308 16.30 44.78 -9.78
N SER A 309 16.71 46.04 -9.95
CA SER A 309 15.85 47.11 -10.48
C SER A 309 15.39 46.82 -11.91
N ASN A 310 16.27 46.33 -12.78
CA ASN A 310 15.91 45.96 -14.14
C ASN A 310 14.99 44.73 -14.19
N MET A 311 15.24 43.71 -13.36
CA MET A 311 14.35 42.55 -13.24
C MET A 311 12.93 42.98 -12.83
N CYS A 312 12.84 43.83 -11.80
CA CYS A 312 11.57 44.37 -11.29
C CYS A 312 10.83 45.17 -12.38
N ARG A 313 11.54 46.06 -13.09
CA ARG A 313 11.00 46.84 -14.21
C ARG A 313 10.42 45.97 -15.31
N VAL A 314 11.13 44.91 -15.72
CA VAL A 314 10.67 44.01 -16.80
C VAL A 314 9.43 43.23 -16.37
N LEU A 315 9.40 42.70 -15.14
CA LEU A 315 8.22 42.00 -14.62
C LEU A 315 7.01 42.94 -14.53
N ALA A 316 7.19 44.14 -13.99
CA ALA A 316 6.13 45.15 -13.89
C ALA A 316 5.57 45.51 -15.29
N GLN A 317 6.45 45.72 -16.27
CA GLN A 317 6.03 46.04 -17.64
C GLN A 317 5.25 44.89 -18.29
N LYS A 318 5.68 43.63 -18.10
CA LYS A 318 5.03 42.45 -18.70
C LYS A 318 3.65 42.13 -18.13
N TYR A 319 3.40 42.48 -16.86
CA TYR A 319 2.11 42.28 -16.21
C TYR A 319 1.27 43.56 -16.11
N SER A 320 1.75 44.70 -16.62
CA SER A 320 1.00 45.96 -16.65
C SER A 320 -0.28 46.00 -17.50
N PRO A 321 -0.47 45.19 -18.57
CA PRO A 321 -1.66 45.29 -19.41
C PRO A 321 -2.97 45.14 -18.62
N PRO A 322 -3.98 46.01 -18.82
CA PRO A 322 -5.19 46.03 -18.01
C PRO A 322 -5.97 44.71 -17.99
N ASN A 323 -6.02 44.01 -19.13
CA ASN A 323 -6.68 42.72 -19.25
C ASN A 323 -6.01 41.63 -18.39
N ILE A 324 -4.67 41.65 -18.30
CA ILE A 324 -3.91 40.72 -17.45
C ILE A 324 -4.12 41.07 -15.98
N GLN A 325 -4.08 42.36 -15.63
CA GLN A 325 -4.36 42.81 -14.27
C GLN A 325 -5.77 42.43 -13.81
N LEU A 326 -6.78 42.58 -14.68
CA LEU A 326 -8.15 42.18 -14.37
C LEU A 326 -8.25 40.67 -14.13
N LEU A 327 -7.65 39.85 -14.99
CA LEU A 327 -7.63 38.39 -14.84
C LEU A 327 -6.97 37.95 -13.53
N LEU A 328 -5.80 38.52 -13.21
CA LEU A 328 -5.08 38.22 -11.98
C LEU A 328 -5.89 38.64 -10.74
N THR A 329 -6.55 39.80 -10.81
CA THR A 329 -7.39 40.31 -9.72
C THR A 329 -8.60 39.41 -9.48
N LYS A 330 -9.32 39.02 -10.55
CA LYS A 330 -10.41 38.02 -10.47
C LYS A 330 -9.93 36.71 -9.82
N ALA A 331 -8.79 36.19 -10.26
CA ALA A 331 -8.21 34.97 -9.70
C ALA A 331 -7.83 35.10 -8.21
N THR A 332 -7.29 36.24 -7.78
CA THR A 332 -6.90 36.50 -6.38
C THR A 332 -8.11 36.77 -5.48
N VAL A 333 -9.20 37.38 -6.00
CA VAL A 333 -10.46 37.58 -5.27
C VAL A 333 -11.18 36.25 -5.01
N LEU A 334 -11.21 35.36 -6.01
CA LEU A 334 -11.82 34.03 -5.91
C LEU A 334 -11.04 33.06 -5.02
N ASP A 335 -9.77 33.34 -4.73
CA ASP A 335 -8.94 32.52 -3.85
C ASP A 335 -9.16 32.88 -2.36
N PRO A 336 -9.70 31.97 -1.54
CA PRO A 336 -10.00 32.25 -0.13
C PRO A 336 -8.79 32.62 0.73
N ARG A 337 -7.56 32.32 0.27
CA ARG A 337 -6.31 32.66 0.95
C ARG A 337 -6.00 34.15 0.87
N TYR A 338 -6.36 34.77 -0.25
CA TYR A 338 -6.02 36.17 -0.53
C TYR A 338 -7.22 37.09 -0.44
N ARG A 339 -8.42 36.65 -0.87
CA ARG A 339 -9.69 37.41 -0.83
C ARG A 339 -9.59 38.84 -1.35
N GLY A 340 -8.71 39.07 -2.32
CA GLY A 340 -8.46 40.42 -2.83
C GLY A 340 -7.85 41.40 -1.82
N SER A 341 -7.28 40.93 -0.70
CA SER A 341 -6.63 41.78 0.34
C SER A 341 -5.51 42.71 -0.15
N MET A 342 -5.10 42.58 -1.41
CA MET A 342 -4.07 43.38 -2.06
C MET A 342 -4.63 44.52 -2.92
N GLU A 343 -5.95 44.63 -3.08
CA GLU A 343 -6.60 45.67 -3.87
C GLU A 343 -7.32 46.69 -3.00
N ASP A 344 -7.50 47.89 -3.54
CA ASP A 344 -8.36 48.91 -2.95
C ASP A 344 -9.83 48.50 -2.97
N ALA A 345 -10.59 48.99 -1.99
CA ALA A 345 -11.99 48.62 -1.80
C ALA A 345 -12.87 48.90 -3.04
N GLU A 346 -12.56 49.96 -3.80
CA GLU A 346 -13.28 50.31 -5.04
C GLU A 346 -13.05 49.28 -6.15
N VAL A 347 -11.81 48.81 -6.32
CA VAL A 347 -11.45 47.79 -7.33
C VAL A 347 -12.07 46.44 -6.95
N LEU A 348 -12.12 46.12 -5.66
CA LEU A 348 -12.78 44.90 -5.18
C LEU A 348 -14.27 44.92 -5.45
N ASP A 349 -14.92 46.06 -5.27
CA ASP A 349 -16.35 46.18 -5.51
C ASP A 349 -16.68 46.05 -7.01
N ASP A 350 -15.93 46.74 -7.87
CA ASP A 350 -16.08 46.62 -9.33
C ASP A 350 -15.86 45.19 -9.83
N VAL A 351 -14.78 44.54 -9.40
CA VAL A 351 -14.49 43.14 -9.79
C VAL A 351 -15.55 42.19 -9.23
N ARG A 352 -16.07 42.44 -8.03
CA ARG A 352 -17.15 41.64 -7.44
C ARG A 352 -18.44 41.79 -8.23
N GLN A 353 -18.81 43.00 -8.62
CA GLN A 353 -19.97 43.25 -9.48
C GLN A 353 -19.83 42.52 -10.83
N GLN A 354 -18.64 42.57 -11.45
CA GLN A 354 -18.37 41.83 -12.68
C GLN A 354 -18.50 40.31 -12.51
N LEU A 355 -17.95 39.74 -11.42
CA LEU A 355 -18.08 38.31 -11.14
C LEU A 355 -19.52 37.89 -10.86
N VAL A 356 -20.30 38.73 -10.17
CA VAL A 356 -21.73 38.49 -9.95
C VAL A 356 -22.49 38.55 -11.27
N GLN A 357 -22.19 39.51 -12.15
CA GLN A 357 -22.82 39.59 -13.47
C GLN A 357 -22.48 38.36 -14.32
N GLU A 358 -21.22 37.92 -14.37
CA GLU A 358 -20.82 36.69 -15.07
C GLU A 358 -21.58 35.46 -14.54
N LEU A 359 -21.77 35.36 -13.22
CA LEU A 359 -22.56 34.29 -12.60
C LEU A 359 -24.05 34.36 -12.99
N LEU A 360 -24.62 35.56 -13.17
CA LEU A 360 -26.00 35.74 -13.62
C LEU A 360 -26.16 35.36 -15.11
N ASP A 361 -25.23 35.80 -15.96
CA ASP A 361 -25.21 35.48 -17.39
C ASP A 361 -25.10 33.95 -17.62
N MET A 362 -24.33 33.26 -16.78
CA MET A 362 -24.23 31.79 -16.78
C MET A 362 -25.55 31.10 -16.42
N LYS A 363 -26.36 31.68 -15.51
CA LYS A 363 -27.68 31.14 -15.14
C LYS A 363 -28.70 31.31 -16.28
N GLU A 364 -28.67 32.43 -17.01
CA GLU A 364 -29.58 32.65 -18.15
C GLU A 364 -29.31 31.68 -19.31
N GLN A 365 -28.04 31.32 -19.54
CA GLN A 365 -27.67 30.33 -20.55
C GLN A 365 -28.07 28.89 -20.18
N GLN A 366 -28.19 28.55 -18.89
CA GLN A 366 -28.71 27.25 -18.46
C GLN A 366 -30.25 27.15 -18.62
N GLY A 367 -30.99 28.23 -18.37
CA GLY A 367 -32.45 28.27 -18.51
C GLY A 367 -32.97 28.15 -19.96
N SER A 368 -32.16 28.50 -20.96
CA SER A 368 -32.53 28.38 -22.38
C SER A 368 -32.31 26.97 -22.98
N ARG A 369 -31.51 26.11 -22.34
CA ARG A 369 -31.27 24.72 -22.79
C ARG A 369 -32.35 23.73 -22.36
N GLU A 370 -33.09 23.99 -21.29
CA GLU A 370 -34.19 23.13 -20.83
C GLU A 370 -35.50 23.36 -21.61
N GLY A 371 -35.62 24.46 -22.35
CA GLY A 371 -36.84 24.81 -23.09
C GLY A 371 -37.02 24.19 -24.48
N ALA A 372 -36.10 23.35 -24.97
CA ALA A 372 -36.09 22.90 -26.37
C ALA A 372 -36.38 21.39 -26.60
N SER A 373 -36.76 20.61 -25.57
CA SER A 373 -37.00 19.17 -25.74
C SER A 373 -38.21 18.58 -25.01
N SER A 374 -39.26 19.37 -24.72
CA SER A 374 -40.48 18.80 -24.15
C SER A 374 -41.78 19.53 -24.53
N GLU A 375 -42.15 19.51 -25.81
CA GLU A 375 -43.56 19.62 -26.20
C GLU A 375 -43.89 18.60 -27.30
N GLU A 376 -44.40 17.43 -26.90
CA GLU A 376 -45.48 16.78 -27.65
C GLU A 376 -46.38 15.90 -26.75
N SER A 377 -47.50 16.51 -26.36
CA SER A 377 -48.83 15.96 -26.09
C SER A 377 -49.07 15.08 -24.84
N CYS A 378 -49.72 15.71 -23.85
CA CYS A 378 -50.75 15.06 -23.03
C CYS A 378 -52.09 15.73 -23.35
N SER A 379 -53.06 14.95 -23.85
CA SER A 379 -54.41 15.42 -24.16
C SER A 379 -55.42 15.05 -23.06
N LYS A 380 -56.01 16.12 -22.51
CA LYS A 380 -57.31 16.36 -21.85
C LYS A 380 -58.29 15.18 -21.62
N ALA A 381 -58.52 14.91 -20.33
CA ALA A 381 -59.76 15.06 -19.53
C ALA A 381 -61.18 14.73 -20.08
N ALA A 382 -61.95 13.97 -19.28
CA ALA A 382 -63.32 14.24 -18.78
C ALA A 382 -63.77 13.03 -17.90
N GLY A 383 -64.49 13.09 -16.77
CA GLY A 383 -65.13 14.13 -15.96
C GLY A 383 -66.24 13.48 -15.09
N GLY A 384 -66.41 13.91 -13.83
CA GLY A 384 -67.59 13.74 -12.95
C GLY A 384 -67.96 12.33 -12.44
N ASN A 385 -68.45 12.08 -11.21
CA ASN A 385 -69.19 12.92 -10.26
C ASN A 385 -69.14 12.34 -8.82
N ASP A 386 -69.45 13.25 -7.89
CA ASP A 386 -70.14 13.13 -6.59
C ASP A 386 -69.39 12.92 -5.24
N GLU A 387 -69.95 13.67 -4.28
CA GLU A 387 -69.52 14.14 -2.96
C GLU A 387 -69.71 13.11 -1.79
N PRO A 388 -69.36 13.42 -0.51
CA PRO A 388 -68.79 12.52 0.53
C PRO A 388 -69.82 12.11 1.64
N PRO A 389 -69.46 11.60 2.85
CA PRO A 389 -68.42 10.69 3.40
C PRO A 389 -69.06 9.41 4.06
N PRO A 390 -68.37 8.45 4.75
CA PRO A 390 -67.94 8.62 6.16
C PRO A 390 -66.65 7.84 6.57
N ALA A 391 -66.09 8.14 7.75
CA ALA A 391 -65.07 7.33 8.44
C ALA A 391 -65.72 6.12 9.17
N PRO A 392 -64.99 5.17 9.82
CA PRO A 392 -63.73 4.46 9.53
C PRO A 392 -63.92 2.91 9.58
N ALA A 393 -62.90 2.08 9.28
CA ALA A 393 -62.88 0.67 9.75
C ALA A 393 -61.46 0.11 9.98
N ARG A 394 -61.30 -0.63 11.09
CA ARG A 394 -60.06 -1.22 11.62
C ARG A 394 -59.64 -2.47 10.82
N LYS A 395 -58.33 -2.75 10.83
CA LYS A 395 -57.65 -3.93 10.25
C LYS A 395 -58.10 -5.32 10.81
N SER A 396 -59.25 -5.44 11.48
CA SER A 396 -59.74 -6.68 12.11
C SER A 396 -60.48 -7.65 11.16
N ASP A 397 -60.88 -7.24 9.96
CA ASP A 397 -61.93 -7.97 9.22
C ASP A 397 -61.45 -8.90 8.11
N LEU A 398 -60.14 -8.94 7.82
CA LEU A 398 -59.58 -9.83 6.78
C LEU A 398 -59.30 -11.26 7.27
N LEU A 399 -59.42 -11.54 8.57
CA LEU A 399 -59.10 -12.86 9.17
C LEU A 399 -60.33 -13.74 9.46
N GLN A 400 -61.56 -13.23 9.33
CA GLN A 400 -62.76 -14.02 9.62
C GLN A 400 -63.22 -14.92 8.45
N ASN A 401 -62.82 -14.63 7.20
CA ASN A 401 -63.35 -15.33 6.03
C ASN A 401 -62.67 -16.67 5.67
N ARG A 402 -61.68 -17.14 6.44
CA ARG A 402 -61.12 -18.50 6.29
C ARG A 402 -61.57 -19.50 7.36
N LYS A 403 -62.31 -19.07 8.38
CA LYS A 403 -62.72 -19.92 9.50
C LYS A 403 -64.01 -20.72 9.25
N ALA A 404 -64.72 -20.46 8.16
CA ALA A 404 -66.05 -21.03 7.90
C ALA A 404 -66.08 -22.34 7.08
N GLN A 405 -64.93 -22.98 6.77
CA GLN A 405 -64.91 -24.21 5.95
C GLN A 405 -64.36 -25.47 6.64
N LEU A 406 -64.10 -25.46 7.95
CA LEU A 406 -63.49 -26.62 8.65
C LEU A 406 -64.24 -27.04 9.92
N THR A 407 -65.57 -27.00 9.90
CA THR A 407 -66.41 -27.63 10.93
C THR A 407 -67.24 -28.77 10.34
N THR A 408 -66.63 -29.96 10.28
CA THR A 408 -67.36 -31.25 10.22
C THR A 408 -66.63 -32.29 11.08
N SER A 409 -67.25 -32.57 12.24
CA SER A 409 -67.36 -33.86 12.97
C SER A 409 -66.16 -34.84 13.07
N GLN A 410 -65.53 -34.86 14.26
CA GLN A 410 -65.00 -35.99 15.10
C GLN A 410 -64.03 -37.06 14.50
N PRO A 411 -63.15 -37.77 15.28
CA PRO A 411 -63.21 -38.04 16.73
C PRO A 411 -61.92 -37.85 17.58
N GLN A 412 -62.17 -37.65 18.89
CA GLN A 412 -61.39 -37.93 20.12
C GLN A 412 -59.84 -37.97 20.13
N ALA A 413 -59.30 -37.16 21.04
CA ALA A 413 -57.91 -36.91 21.43
C ALA A 413 -57.14 -38.11 22.04
N VAL A 414 -57.00 -39.20 21.31
CA VAL A 414 -56.06 -40.30 21.66
C VAL A 414 -54.73 -40.16 20.92
N LEU A 415 -54.75 -39.60 19.70
CA LEU A 415 -53.58 -39.42 18.85
C LEU A 415 -52.50 -38.49 19.44
N PRO A 416 -52.79 -37.34 20.10
CA PRO A 416 -51.75 -36.39 20.53
C PRO A 416 -50.82 -36.94 21.62
N LYS A 417 -51.35 -37.70 22.58
CA LYS A 417 -50.54 -38.30 23.66
C LYS A 417 -49.71 -39.48 23.18
N ARG A 418 -50.30 -40.33 22.32
CA ARG A 418 -49.59 -41.42 21.63
C ARG A 418 -48.51 -40.89 20.70
N LEU A 419 -48.76 -39.79 20.01
CA LEU A 419 -47.78 -39.12 19.16
C LEU A 419 -46.63 -38.54 19.98
N GLY A 420 -46.93 -37.90 21.12
CA GLY A 420 -45.91 -37.42 22.06
C GLY A 420 -45.02 -38.54 22.60
N GLU A 421 -45.60 -39.65 23.07
CA GLU A 421 -44.84 -40.81 23.55
C GLU A 421 -44.02 -41.49 22.46
N ALA A 422 -44.60 -41.71 21.27
CA ALA A 422 -43.89 -42.28 20.13
C ALA A 422 -42.72 -41.37 19.68
N THR A 423 -42.91 -40.05 19.72
CA THR A 423 -41.88 -39.06 19.37
C THR A 423 -40.74 -39.07 20.38
N VAL A 424 -41.03 -39.07 21.68
CA VAL A 424 -40.00 -39.12 22.72
C VAL A 424 -39.26 -40.46 22.72
N SER A 425 -40.00 -41.57 22.59
CA SER A 425 -39.40 -42.90 22.44
C SER A 425 -38.46 -42.95 21.23
N LYS A 426 -38.83 -42.29 20.13
CA LYS A 426 -37.98 -42.19 18.95
C LYS A 426 -36.72 -41.36 19.19
N TYR A 427 -36.81 -40.27 19.96
CA TYR A 427 -35.62 -39.50 20.36
C TYR A 427 -34.67 -40.30 21.25
N VAL A 428 -35.22 -41.14 22.14
CA VAL A 428 -34.42 -42.03 22.99
C VAL A 428 -33.76 -43.14 22.16
N GLU A 429 -34.49 -43.75 21.22
CA GLU A 429 -33.97 -44.76 20.30
C GLU A 429 -32.87 -44.20 19.40
N ASP A 430 -33.09 -43.01 18.84
CA ASP A 430 -32.14 -42.36 17.94
C ASP A 430 -30.97 -41.72 18.70
N GLY A 431 -31.05 -41.61 20.03
CA GLY A 431 -30.04 -40.98 20.89
C GLY A 431 -29.93 -39.45 20.71
N VAL A 432 -30.80 -38.83 19.90
CA VAL A 432 -30.80 -37.40 19.59
C VAL A 432 -32.23 -36.88 19.43
N VAL A 433 -32.48 -35.66 19.90
CA VAL A 433 -33.77 -34.97 19.72
C VAL A 433 -33.82 -34.42 18.29
N CYS A 434 -34.21 -35.26 17.34
CA CYS A 434 -34.25 -34.94 15.93
C CYS A 434 -35.61 -35.33 15.30
N PRO A 435 -36.46 -34.36 14.91
CA PRO A 435 -37.77 -34.60 14.31
C PRO A 435 -37.72 -35.60 13.15
N THR A 436 -38.64 -36.57 13.11
CA THR A 436 -38.67 -37.64 12.11
C THR A 436 -38.98 -37.18 10.69
N VAL A 437 -39.53 -35.96 10.54
CA VAL A 437 -39.75 -35.33 9.23
C VAL A 437 -38.44 -34.99 8.51
N LEU A 438 -37.35 -34.83 9.25
CA LEU A 438 -36.02 -34.57 8.69
C LEU A 438 -35.45 -35.86 8.09
N ARG A 439 -34.80 -35.75 6.94
CA ARG A 439 -34.25 -36.87 6.15
C ARG A 439 -32.73 -36.93 6.25
N ARG A 440 -32.15 -38.11 6.03
CA ARG A 440 -30.69 -38.27 5.95
C ARG A 440 -30.18 -37.87 4.57
N GLY A 441 -28.93 -37.42 4.50
CA GLY A 441 -28.25 -37.05 3.26
C GLY A 441 -28.58 -35.67 2.70
N LEU A 442 -29.45 -34.87 3.35
CA LEU A 442 -29.80 -33.52 2.89
C LEU A 442 -29.05 -32.44 3.65
N PHE A 443 -28.42 -31.50 2.92
CA PHE A 443 -27.76 -30.35 3.53
C PHE A 443 -28.69 -29.62 4.51
N THR A 444 -28.25 -29.50 5.76
CA THR A 444 -29.09 -29.08 6.88
C THR A 444 -28.56 -27.80 7.51
N THR A 445 -29.38 -26.75 7.60
CA THR A 445 -29.05 -25.49 8.27
C THR A 445 -29.99 -25.28 9.46
N ALA A 446 -29.62 -24.43 10.41
CA ALA A 446 -30.47 -24.10 11.55
C ALA A 446 -30.57 -22.58 11.76
N ALA A 447 -31.63 -22.15 12.42
CA ALA A 447 -31.77 -20.80 12.95
C ALA A 447 -32.13 -20.85 14.43
N MET A 448 -31.59 -19.90 15.18
CA MET A 448 -31.92 -19.69 16.59
C MET A 448 -32.55 -18.32 16.74
N ASP A 449 -33.68 -18.28 17.47
CA ASP A 449 -34.39 -17.04 17.74
C ASP A 449 -35.03 -17.05 19.14
N ASN A 450 -35.16 -15.87 19.72
CA ASN A 450 -35.86 -15.67 20.99
C ASN A 450 -37.37 -15.56 20.71
N LEU A 451 -38.15 -16.54 21.17
CA LEU A 451 -39.61 -16.48 21.08
C LEU A 451 -40.16 -15.78 22.32
N ASP A 452 -40.46 -14.50 22.15
CA ASP A 452 -41.23 -13.71 23.11
C ASP A 452 -42.71 -13.72 22.71
N HIS A 453 -43.49 -14.60 23.32
CA HIS A 453 -44.94 -14.57 23.11
C HIS A 453 -45.57 -13.50 24.01
N ASN A 454 -45.95 -12.39 23.40
CA ASN A 454 -46.83 -11.39 24.01
C ASN A 454 -48.30 -11.85 23.84
N PRO A 455 -49.07 -12.08 24.91
CA PRO A 455 -50.40 -12.70 24.80
C PRO A 455 -51.44 -11.70 24.28
N THR A 456 -51.65 -11.66 22.96
CA THR A 456 -52.93 -11.19 22.38
C THR A 456 -53.87 -12.34 22.02
N ALA A 457 -53.43 -13.59 22.20
CA ALA A 457 -54.27 -14.77 22.06
C ALA A 457 -55.15 -14.94 23.32
N THR A 458 -56.46 -14.91 23.15
CA THR A 458 -57.51 -14.96 24.20
C THR A 458 -57.52 -16.22 25.10
N THR A 459 -56.52 -17.10 24.98
CA THR A 459 -56.41 -18.37 25.73
C THR A 459 -55.08 -18.55 26.47
N ALA A 460 -54.10 -17.64 26.34
CA ALA A 460 -52.79 -17.77 27.00
C ALA A 460 -52.75 -17.00 28.33
N THR A 461 -52.45 -17.69 29.43
CA THR A 461 -52.52 -17.14 30.81
C THR A 461 -51.22 -16.51 31.33
N THR A 462 -50.09 -16.60 30.62
CA THR A 462 -48.79 -16.02 31.02
C THR A 462 -47.91 -15.68 29.80
N SER A 463 -47.08 -14.63 29.89
CA SER A 463 -46.05 -14.32 28.87
C SER A 463 -45.04 -15.47 28.79
N PHE A 464 -44.94 -16.11 27.62
CA PHE A 464 -44.00 -17.21 27.41
C PHE A 464 -42.70 -16.64 26.78
N HIS A 465 -41.55 -16.92 27.39
CA HIS A 465 -40.22 -16.58 26.87
C HIS A 465 -39.43 -17.88 26.72
N GLY A 466 -38.88 -18.14 25.54
CA GLY A 466 -38.06 -19.33 25.31
C GLY A 466 -37.25 -19.27 24.02
N THR A 467 -36.22 -20.11 23.94
CA THR A 467 -35.33 -20.18 22.79
C THR A 467 -35.84 -21.20 21.79
N SER A 468 -36.13 -20.77 20.57
CA SER A 468 -36.48 -21.65 19.45
C SER A 468 -35.25 -22.09 18.67
N ILE A 469 -35.31 -23.34 18.19
CA ILE A 469 -34.35 -23.89 17.23
C ILE A 469 -35.15 -24.40 16.04
N LEU A 470 -34.97 -23.75 14.90
CA LEU A 470 -35.54 -24.14 13.62
C LEU A 470 -34.47 -24.84 12.79
N VAL A 471 -34.81 -25.96 12.17
CA VAL A 471 -33.93 -26.73 11.28
C VAL A 471 -34.54 -26.77 9.90
N PHE A 472 -33.73 -26.49 8.88
CA PHE A 472 -34.09 -26.43 7.48
C PHE A 472 -33.24 -27.44 6.71
N GLN A 473 -33.86 -28.19 5.79
CA GLN A 473 -33.17 -29.04 4.83
C GLN A 473 -33.50 -28.61 3.42
N HIS A 474 -32.48 -28.67 2.58
CA HIS A 474 -32.50 -28.14 1.22
C HIS A 474 -32.43 -29.30 0.22
N PRO A 475 -33.57 -29.93 -0.15
CA PRO A 475 -33.61 -30.97 -1.16
C PRO A 475 -33.34 -30.40 -2.56
N ILE A 476 -32.71 -31.22 -3.40
CA ILE A 476 -32.47 -30.90 -4.81
C ILE A 476 -33.27 -31.84 -5.70
N LYS A 477 -33.54 -31.41 -6.93
CA LYS A 477 -34.43 -32.12 -7.87
C LYS A 477 -34.13 -33.61 -8.02
N ASP A 478 -32.84 -33.96 -8.02
CA ASP A 478 -32.37 -35.32 -8.27
C ASP A 478 -32.10 -36.12 -6.98
N TYR A 479 -32.21 -35.50 -5.80
CA TYR A 479 -32.01 -36.17 -4.51
C TYR A 479 -32.86 -35.55 -3.39
N LYS A 480 -33.80 -36.35 -2.89
CA LYS A 480 -34.81 -35.98 -1.89
C LYS A 480 -34.46 -36.37 -0.45
N GLY A 481 -33.28 -36.93 -0.23
CA GLY A 481 -32.88 -37.50 1.05
C GLY A 481 -33.52 -38.85 1.34
N GLU A 482 -32.90 -39.58 2.27
CA GLU A 482 -33.41 -40.85 2.76
C GLU A 482 -34.41 -40.61 3.89
N GLU A 483 -35.62 -41.14 3.74
CA GLU A 483 -36.64 -41.08 4.79
C GLU A 483 -36.20 -41.87 6.02
N ARG A 484 -36.43 -41.29 7.20
CA ARG A 484 -36.25 -41.99 8.46
C ARG A 484 -37.48 -42.85 8.74
N GLY A 485 -37.27 -43.96 9.44
CA GLY A 485 -38.34 -44.90 9.78
C GLY A 485 -39.53 -44.20 10.44
N GLN A 486 -40.74 -44.59 10.04
CA GLN A 486 -41.98 -44.02 10.54
C GLN A 486 -42.14 -44.23 12.06
N LEU A 487 -42.84 -43.31 12.72
CA LEU A 487 -43.17 -43.44 14.14
C LEU A 487 -44.02 -44.70 14.33
N LYS A 488 -43.51 -45.64 15.14
CA LYS A 488 -44.26 -46.83 15.54
C LYS A 488 -45.11 -46.47 16.75
N PHE A 489 -46.41 -46.68 16.65
CA PHE A 489 -47.34 -46.49 17.76
C PHE A 489 -47.52 -47.82 18.49
N GLY A 490 -47.36 -47.83 19.83
CA GLY A 490 -47.72 -48.99 20.65
C GLY A 490 -49.24 -49.19 20.73
N GLU A 491 -49.66 -50.43 20.99
CA GLU A 491 -51.10 -50.77 21.11
C GLU A 491 -51.72 -50.25 22.44
N ASP A 492 -50.89 -49.96 23.44
CA ASP A 492 -51.30 -49.59 24.80
C ASP A 492 -51.88 -48.16 24.93
N LYS A 493 -52.62 -47.93 26.03
CA LYS A 493 -53.19 -46.62 26.39
C LYS A 493 -52.19 -45.77 27.19
N VAL A 494 -51.78 -44.64 26.63
CA VAL A 494 -50.82 -43.69 27.23
C VAL A 494 -51.52 -42.72 28.17
N LYS A 495 -51.23 -42.78 29.47
CA LYS A 495 -51.82 -41.86 30.47
C LYS A 495 -51.10 -40.51 30.53
N VAL A 496 -49.76 -40.49 30.41
CA VAL A 496 -48.88 -39.31 30.58
C VAL A 496 -47.84 -39.30 29.44
N ILE A 497 -47.56 -38.12 28.87
CA ILE A 497 -46.51 -37.96 27.84
C ILE A 497 -45.15 -38.00 28.55
N PRO A 498 -44.19 -38.84 28.11
CA PRO A 498 -42.84 -38.87 28.68
C PRO A 498 -42.14 -37.52 28.58
N GLU A 499 -41.29 -37.21 29.56
CA GLU A 499 -40.44 -36.02 29.49
C GLU A 499 -39.37 -36.17 28.40
N LEU A 500 -38.95 -35.03 27.83
CA LEU A 500 -37.85 -35.01 26.87
C LEU A 500 -36.56 -35.48 27.56
N PRO A 501 -35.63 -36.11 26.80
CA PRO A 501 -34.35 -36.55 27.36
C PRO A 501 -33.64 -35.44 28.13
N GLU A 502 -33.08 -35.76 29.30
CA GLU A 502 -32.32 -34.80 30.12
C GLU A 502 -31.15 -34.17 29.34
N SER A 503 -30.59 -34.91 28.37
CA SER A 503 -29.54 -34.43 27.45
C SER A 503 -29.97 -33.26 26.56
N PHE A 504 -31.27 -33.00 26.46
CA PHE A 504 -31.86 -31.88 25.73
C PHE A 504 -32.36 -30.77 26.66
N THR A 505 -32.94 -31.11 27.81
CA THR A 505 -33.58 -30.14 28.71
C THR A 505 -32.63 -29.53 29.75
N ASN A 506 -31.54 -30.23 30.11
CA ASN A 506 -30.61 -29.77 31.14
C ASN A 506 -29.47 -28.91 30.56
N ILE A 507 -29.59 -27.58 30.71
CA ILE A 507 -28.59 -26.61 30.24
C ILE A 507 -27.48 -26.49 31.29
N ARG A 508 -26.25 -26.85 30.91
CA ARG A 508 -25.09 -26.74 31.80
C ARG A 508 -24.64 -25.28 31.91
N PRO A 509 -24.36 -24.76 33.12
CA PRO A 509 -23.83 -23.40 33.29
C PRO A 509 -22.53 -23.19 32.49
N ALA A 510 -22.45 -22.06 31.79
CA ALA A 510 -21.25 -21.66 31.06
C ALA A 510 -21.04 -20.15 31.18
N PHE A 511 -19.79 -19.75 31.37
CA PHE A 511 -19.38 -18.36 31.53
C PHE A 511 -18.05 -18.13 30.80
N PHE A 512 -17.80 -16.91 30.34
CA PHE A 512 -16.52 -16.56 29.73
C PHE A 512 -15.44 -16.39 30.82
N THR A 513 -14.30 -17.08 30.67
CA THR A 513 -13.14 -16.98 31.59
C THR A 513 -12.24 -15.77 31.30
N LYS A 514 -12.42 -15.13 30.14
CA LYS A 514 -11.70 -13.92 29.69
C LYS A 514 -12.72 -12.86 29.30
N LYS A 515 -12.51 -11.63 29.77
CA LYS A 515 -13.45 -10.51 29.56
C LYS A 515 -13.67 -10.15 28.08
N TYR A 516 -12.69 -10.46 27.22
CA TYR A 516 -12.74 -10.26 25.76
C TYR A 516 -12.00 -11.40 25.04
N PRO A 517 -12.69 -12.41 24.48
CA PRO A 517 -12.04 -13.42 23.64
C PRO A 517 -11.50 -12.76 22.37
N VAL A 518 -10.21 -12.94 22.11
CA VAL A 518 -9.55 -12.41 20.89
C VAL A 518 -9.90 -13.35 19.74
N PRO A 519 -10.35 -12.86 18.58
CA PRO A 519 -10.58 -13.70 17.41
C PRO A 519 -9.32 -14.52 17.09
N PRO A 520 -9.46 -15.84 16.86
CA PRO A 520 -8.35 -16.65 16.35
C PRO A 520 -7.77 -16.01 15.08
N LYS A 521 -6.46 -16.13 14.84
CA LYS A 521 -5.89 -15.68 13.56
C LYS A 521 -6.58 -16.50 12.45
N SER A 522 -7.34 -15.83 11.60
CA SER A 522 -8.04 -16.43 10.46
C SER A 522 -7.03 -17.10 9.53
N ASN A 523 -7.29 -18.37 9.20
CA ASN A 523 -6.57 -19.15 8.20
C ASN A 523 -7.33 -19.14 6.86
N VAL A 524 -8.09 -18.09 6.54
CA VAL A 524 -8.73 -17.99 5.23
C VAL A 524 -7.66 -17.63 4.19
N THR A 525 -7.00 -18.68 3.69
CA THR A 525 -6.29 -18.72 2.42
C THR A 525 -7.31 -18.59 1.28
N GLU A 526 -7.11 -17.58 0.42
CA GLU A 526 -7.20 -17.50 -1.06
C GLU A 526 -8.09 -18.45 -1.92
N ASN A 527 -8.81 -19.43 -1.38
CA ASN A 527 -9.43 -20.50 -2.17
C ASN A 527 -10.92 -20.30 -2.49
N LEU A 528 -11.51 -19.13 -2.21
CA LEU A 528 -12.87 -18.84 -2.68
C LEU A 528 -12.92 -18.38 -4.15
N VAL A 529 -11.77 -18.29 -4.84
CA VAL A 529 -11.69 -17.72 -6.20
C VAL A 529 -11.29 -18.74 -7.29
N THR A 530 -10.84 -19.95 -6.94
CA THR A 530 -10.23 -20.88 -7.92
C THR A 530 -11.02 -22.18 -8.20
N GLY A 531 -12.34 -22.17 -8.00
CA GLY A 531 -13.21 -23.24 -8.51
C GLY A 531 -13.55 -23.05 -10.00
N PRO A 532 -13.66 -24.12 -10.81
CA PRO A 532 -13.88 -24.04 -12.27
C PRO A 532 -15.27 -23.48 -12.70
N ASP A 533 -16.16 -23.13 -11.77
CA ASP A 533 -17.54 -22.66 -12.05
C ASP A 533 -17.75 -21.14 -11.83
N ASN A 534 -16.73 -20.31 -12.05
CA ASN A 534 -16.80 -18.84 -11.86
C ASN A 534 -17.78 -18.09 -12.79
N SER A 535 -18.34 -18.73 -13.82
CA SER A 535 -19.31 -18.08 -14.74
C SER A 535 -20.70 -17.89 -14.11
N LEU A 536 -21.11 -18.77 -13.20
CA LEU A 536 -22.41 -18.69 -12.53
C LEU A 536 -22.43 -17.64 -11.40
N HIS A 537 -21.29 -17.42 -10.74
CA HIS A 537 -21.19 -16.48 -9.62
C HIS A 537 -21.12 -15.03 -10.08
N MET A 538 -20.41 -14.76 -11.19
CA MET A 538 -20.31 -13.43 -11.77
C MET A 538 -21.63 -12.93 -12.39
N SER A 539 -22.45 -13.82 -12.95
CA SER A 539 -23.76 -13.45 -13.50
C SER A 539 -24.78 -13.15 -12.41
N GLN A 540 -24.74 -13.84 -11.27
CA GLN A 540 -25.58 -13.53 -10.11
C GLN A 540 -25.19 -12.22 -9.42
N LEU A 541 -23.89 -11.96 -9.27
CA LEU A 541 -23.38 -10.68 -8.74
C LEU A 541 -23.69 -9.52 -9.69
N ALA A 542 -23.55 -9.71 -11.00
CA ALA A 542 -23.92 -8.69 -11.98
C ALA A 542 -25.42 -8.33 -11.92
N LEU A 543 -26.30 -9.32 -11.69
CA LEU A 543 -27.74 -9.09 -11.47
C LEU A 543 -28.05 -8.33 -10.17
N GLU A 544 -27.25 -8.53 -9.10
CA GLU A 544 -27.39 -7.77 -7.84
C GLU A 544 -26.89 -6.32 -7.99
N TYR A 545 -25.81 -6.10 -8.74
CA TYR A 545 -25.29 -4.75 -9.04
C TYR A 545 -26.15 -3.99 -10.05
N GLU A 546 -26.68 -4.66 -11.08
CA GLU A 546 -27.62 -4.08 -12.05
C GLU A 546 -28.92 -3.61 -11.36
N TRP A 547 -29.31 -4.26 -10.27
CA TRP A 547 -30.43 -3.79 -9.45
C TRP A 547 -30.09 -2.52 -8.67
N LEU A 548 -28.91 -2.44 -8.03
CA LEU A 548 -28.44 -1.25 -7.30
C LEU A 548 -28.46 0.01 -8.17
N GLU A 549 -28.18 -0.15 -9.47
CA GLU A 549 -28.26 0.92 -10.47
C GLU A 549 -29.69 1.25 -10.93
N LYS A 550 -30.66 0.35 -10.73
CA LYS A 550 -32.07 0.50 -11.15
C LYS A 550 -33.04 0.87 -10.01
N VAL A 551 -32.57 0.96 -8.77
CA VAL A 551 -33.38 1.46 -7.65
C VAL A 551 -33.48 2.98 -7.75
N THR A 552 -34.55 3.47 -8.33
CA THR A 552 -35.06 4.80 -8.00
C THR A 552 -35.94 4.67 -6.76
N VAL A 553 -35.59 5.41 -5.71
CA VAL A 553 -36.46 5.58 -4.53
C VAL A 553 -37.66 6.39 -5.01
N THR A 554 -38.80 5.75 -5.23
CA THR A 554 -40.03 6.44 -5.57
C THR A 554 -40.63 7.11 -4.34
N ASP A 555 -41.20 8.31 -4.49
CA ASP A 555 -41.79 9.13 -3.42
C ASP A 555 -43.11 8.59 -2.83
N GLY A 556 -43.42 7.30 -3.02
CA GLY A 556 -44.68 6.67 -2.59
C GLY A 556 -44.50 5.64 -1.47
N PRO A 557 -45.54 5.33 -0.68
CA PRO A 557 -45.48 4.29 0.33
C PRO A 557 -45.24 2.93 -0.35
N VAL A 558 -44.08 2.34 -0.08
CA VAL A 558 -43.72 1.03 -0.60
C VAL A 558 -44.46 -0.05 0.20
N ASP A 559 -45.59 -0.51 -0.32
CA ASP A 559 -46.48 -1.46 0.37
C ASP A 559 -45.99 -2.92 0.37
N VAL A 560 -44.74 -3.19 -0.04
CA VAL A 560 -44.20 -4.55 -0.16
C VAL A 560 -42.71 -4.58 0.22
N THR A 561 -42.33 -5.45 1.16
CA THR A 561 -40.92 -5.62 1.56
C THR A 561 -40.07 -6.15 0.39
N TRP A 562 -38.77 -5.83 0.39
CA TRP A 562 -37.78 -6.29 -0.61
C TRP A 562 -37.84 -7.80 -0.89
N SER A 563 -37.96 -8.58 0.18
CA SER A 563 -38.12 -10.04 0.15
C SER A 563 -39.43 -10.46 -0.55
N ALA A 564 -40.52 -9.72 -0.32
CA ALA A 564 -41.82 -9.99 -0.96
C ALA A 564 -41.85 -9.57 -2.44
N HIS A 565 -41.13 -8.50 -2.82
CA HIS A 565 -40.95 -8.08 -4.22
C HIS A 565 -40.13 -9.09 -5.04
N HIS A 566 -39.07 -9.64 -4.45
CA HIS A 566 -38.30 -10.71 -5.10
C HIS A 566 -39.03 -12.05 -5.14
N ALA A 567 -39.77 -12.39 -4.08
CA ALA A 567 -40.65 -13.57 -4.06
C ALA A 567 -41.78 -13.45 -5.09
N SER A 568 -42.24 -12.24 -5.43
CA SER A 568 -43.24 -12.01 -6.47
C SER A 568 -42.65 -12.02 -7.89
N LYS A 569 -41.39 -11.59 -8.07
CA LYS A 569 -40.71 -11.57 -9.37
C LYS A 569 -40.13 -12.92 -9.80
N LYS A 570 -39.79 -13.81 -8.86
CA LYS A 570 -39.21 -15.15 -9.11
C LYS A 570 -40.18 -16.28 -8.77
N ARG A 571 -41.27 -16.45 -9.54
CA ARG A 571 -42.03 -17.72 -9.53
C ARG A 571 -41.96 -18.41 -10.88
N HIS A 572 -40.85 -19.12 -11.06
CA HIS A 572 -40.67 -20.49 -11.59
C HIS A 572 -39.21 -20.62 -12.08
N PRO A 573 -38.50 -21.74 -11.80
CA PRO A 573 -38.99 -23.11 -11.74
C PRO A 573 -39.49 -23.48 -10.34
N THR A 574 -40.27 -24.57 -10.29
CA THR A 574 -40.67 -25.26 -9.07
C THR A 574 -39.49 -25.41 -8.09
N PHE A 575 -39.43 -24.55 -7.07
CA PHE A 575 -38.57 -24.82 -5.91
C PHE A 575 -39.10 -26.08 -5.26
N GLU A 576 -38.21 -27.00 -4.97
CA GLU A 576 -38.56 -28.10 -4.09
C GLU A 576 -38.81 -27.54 -2.70
N VAL A 577 -39.94 -27.91 -2.10
CA VAL A 577 -40.30 -27.43 -0.77
C VAL A 577 -39.23 -27.89 0.22
N GLY A 578 -38.50 -26.92 0.78
CA GLY A 578 -37.53 -27.17 1.84
C GLY A 578 -38.21 -27.80 3.05
N ILE A 579 -37.60 -28.83 3.64
CA ILE A 579 -38.15 -29.48 4.83
C ILE A 579 -37.78 -28.63 6.02
N THR A 580 -38.78 -28.10 6.73
CA THR A 580 -38.57 -27.28 7.92
C THR A 580 -39.17 -27.96 9.14
N SER A 581 -38.44 -27.97 10.26
CA SER A 581 -38.93 -28.50 11.52
C SER A 581 -38.46 -27.67 12.70
N LEU A 582 -39.36 -27.46 13.65
CA LEU A 582 -39.08 -26.79 14.92
C LEU A 582 -38.78 -27.85 15.98
N LEU A 583 -37.69 -27.67 16.73
CA LEU A 583 -37.40 -28.52 17.89
C LEU A 583 -38.31 -28.17 19.07
N PRO A 584 -38.45 -29.07 20.06
CA PRO A 584 -39.09 -28.72 21.32
C PRO A 584 -38.45 -27.47 21.94
N LEU A 585 -39.29 -26.55 22.41
CA LEU A 585 -38.89 -25.22 22.83
C LEU A 585 -38.07 -25.26 24.13
N LEU A 586 -36.91 -24.59 24.14
CA LEU A 586 -36.10 -24.45 25.35
C LEU A 586 -36.68 -23.32 26.21
N ARG A 587 -36.90 -23.58 27.50
CA ARG A 587 -37.50 -22.60 28.42
C ARG A 587 -36.53 -21.54 28.95
N ASP A 588 -35.31 -21.48 28.39
CA ASP A 588 -34.26 -20.56 28.79
C ASP A 588 -34.06 -19.48 27.72
N GLN A 589 -33.53 -18.32 28.12
CA GLN A 589 -33.44 -17.14 27.24
C GLN A 589 -32.21 -17.18 26.34
N ALA A 590 -32.39 -16.76 25.09
CA ALA A 590 -31.38 -16.84 24.04
C ALA A 590 -30.14 -15.94 24.24
N HIS A 591 -30.15 -15.04 25.23
CA HIS A 591 -29.05 -14.09 25.48
C HIS A 591 -27.93 -14.65 26.36
N SER A 592 -28.13 -15.81 26.99
CA SER A 592 -27.15 -16.41 27.89
C SER A 592 -26.12 -17.25 27.13
N VAL A 593 -24.86 -17.20 27.57
CA VAL A 593 -23.76 -18.00 26.99
C VAL A 593 -24.03 -19.49 27.13
N ALA A 594 -24.65 -19.91 28.25
CA ALA A 594 -25.00 -21.30 28.53
C ALA A 594 -26.05 -21.82 27.54
N THR A 595 -27.10 -21.02 27.29
CA THR A 595 -28.19 -21.36 26.38
C THR A 595 -27.70 -21.43 24.93
N ILE A 596 -26.94 -20.43 24.48
CA ILE A 596 -26.37 -20.42 23.11
C ILE A 596 -25.44 -21.61 22.89
N ARG A 597 -24.55 -21.89 23.85
CA ARG A 597 -23.64 -23.03 23.75
C ARG A 597 -24.40 -24.36 23.69
N HIS A 598 -25.44 -24.52 24.51
CA HIS A 598 -26.30 -25.71 24.51
C HIS A 598 -27.04 -25.87 23.18
N VAL A 599 -27.57 -24.79 22.62
CA VAL A 599 -28.22 -24.79 21.29
C VAL A 599 -27.24 -25.20 20.20
N MET A 600 -26.01 -24.65 20.22
CA MET A 600 -24.96 -25.05 19.28
C MET A 600 -24.65 -26.55 19.39
N ASP A 601 -24.53 -27.09 20.61
CA ASP A 601 -24.32 -28.53 20.81
C ASP A 601 -25.48 -29.37 20.24
N LYS A 602 -26.74 -28.97 20.48
CA LYS A 602 -27.91 -29.69 19.94
C LYS A 602 -27.96 -29.66 18.41
N ILE A 603 -27.62 -28.53 17.78
CA ILE A 603 -27.55 -28.42 16.32
C ILE A 603 -26.42 -29.30 15.77
N LYS A 604 -25.27 -29.34 16.44
CA LYS A 604 -24.16 -30.24 16.09
C LYS A 604 -24.59 -31.71 16.15
N ASP A 605 -25.27 -32.13 17.22
CA ASP A 605 -25.77 -33.50 17.40
C ASP A 605 -26.73 -33.89 16.26
N ILE A 606 -27.66 -32.99 15.90
CA ILE A 606 -28.65 -33.22 14.82
C ILE A 606 -27.97 -33.31 13.46
N VAL A 607 -27.06 -32.39 13.14
CA VAL A 607 -26.35 -32.38 11.86
C VAL A 607 -25.46 -33.62 11.74
N ALA A 608 -24.75 -34.01 12.80
CA ALA A 608 -23.94 -35.23 12.79
C ALA A 608 -24.78 -36.50 12.63
N PHE A 609 -25.98 -36.53 13.22
CA PHE A 609 -26.90 -37.66 13.09
C PHE A 609 -27.53 -37.75 11.69
N LEU A 610 -27.93 -36.63 11.09
CA LEU A 610 -28.58 -36.60 9.77
C LEU A 610 -27.57 -36.72 8.62
N ASN A 611 -26.43 -36.03 8.73
CA ASN A 611 -25.39 -35.91 7.71
C ASN A 611 -23.99 -35.98 8.36
N PRO A 612 -23.49 -37.19 8.66
CA PRO A 612 -22.15 -37.37 9.19
C PRO A 612 -21.11 -36.64 8.32
N GLY A 613 -20.29 -35.79 8.95
CA GLY A 613 -19.26 -35.00 8.26
C GLY A 613 -19.70 -33.61 7.78
N GLN A 614 -20.99 -33.27 7.83
CA GLN A 614 -21.44 -31.91 7.51
C GLN A 614 -21.05 -30.94 8.63
N VAL A 615 -20.44 -29.80 8.28
CA VAL A 615 -20.23 -28.69 9.22
C VAL A 615 -21.58 -28.03 9.53
N PRO A 616 -21.97 -27.90 10.81
CA PRO A 616 -23.20 -27.20 11.19
C PRO A 616 -23.20 -25.72 10.80
N VAL A 617 -24.34 -25.26 10.29
CA VAL A 617 -24.57 -23.85 9.90
C VAL A 617 -25.73 -23.28 10.70
N ILE A 618 -25.51 -22.15 11.37
CA ILE A 618 -26.52 -21.47 12.19
C ILE A 618 -26.68 -20.01 11.74
N ALA A 619 -27.92 -19.59 11.52
CA ALA A 619 -28.29 -18.18 11.39
C ALA A 619 -28.85 -17.63 12.72
N ALA A 620 -28.46 -16.41 13.08
CA ALA A 620 -28.91 -15.74 14.30
C ALA A 620 -29.16 -14.23 14.07
N ASP A 621 -30.00 -13.64 14.90
CA ASP A 621 -30.21 -12.19 14.97
C ASP A 621 -28.98 -11.46 15.56
N GLN A 622 -29.02 -10.13 15.61
CA GLN A 622 -27.84 -9.34 15.99
C GLN A 622 -27.30 -9.65 17.39
N PRO A 623 -28.12 -9.71 18.46
CA PRO A 623 -27.63 -10.01 19.80
C PRO A 623 -27.13 -11.46 19.94
N ILE A 624 -27.84 -12.44 19.37
CA ILE A 624 -27.49 -13.86 19.49
C ILE A 624 -26.23 -14.16 18.66
N TYR A 625 -26.10 -13.59 17.47
CA TYR A 625 -24.92 -13.73 16.61
C TYR A 625 -23.63 -13.31 17.34
N ALA A 626 -23.66 -12.18 18.04
CA ALA A 626 -22.51 -11.66 18.75
C ALA A 626 -22.03 -12.63 19.84
N VAL A 627 -22.97 -13.17 20.63
CA VAL A 627 -22.64 -14.11 21.71
C VAL A 627 -22.22 -15.48 21.13
N ALA A 628 -22.84 -15.94 20.04
CA ALA A 628 -22.44 -17.17 19.36
C ALA A 628 -21.00 -17.09 18.78
N LYS A 629 -20.61 -15.94 18.19
CA LYS A 629 -19.22 -15.70 17.77
C LYS A 629 -18.26 -15.68 18.96
N GLN A 630 -18.66 -15.11 20.10
CA GLN A 630 -17.85 -15.15 21.32
C GLN A 630 -17.67 -16.58 21.85
N VAL A 631 -18.71 -17.43 21.82
CA VAL A 631 -18.60 -18.87 22.13
C VAL A 631 -17.60 -19.54 21.20
N GLN A 632 -17.71 -19.29 19.89
CA GLN A 632 -16.80 -19.81 18.87
C GLN A 632 -15.33 -19.39 19.09
N TRP A 633 -15.07 -18.16 19.53
CA TRP A 633 -13.71 -17.70 19.84
C TRP A 633 -13.19 -18.16 21.20
N HIS A 634 -14.08 -18.40 22.17
CA HIS A 634 -13.68 -18.78 23.53
C HIS A 634 -13.40 -20.28 23.66
N TRP A 635 -14.08 -21.11 22.88
CA TRP A 635 -13.90 -22.58 22.84
C TRP A 635 -13.67 -23.08 21.40
N PRO A 636 -12.58 -22.63 20.73
CA PRO A 636 -12.33 -22.92 19.31
C PRO A 636 -12.15 -24.42 19.03
N GLU A 637 -11.71 -25.21 20.01
CA GLU A 637 -11.57 -26.66 19.88
C GLU A 637 -12.92 -27.36 19.58
N ASN A 638 -14.01 -26.83 20.13
CA ASN A 638 -15.34 -27.41 20.01
C ASN A 638 -16.25 -26.67 19.02
N TYR A 639 -16.04 -25.36 18.85
CA TYR A 639 -16.92 -24.45 18.10
C TYR A 639 -16.17 -23.56 17.11
N GLY A 640 -14.90 -23.82 16.81
CA GLY A 640 -14.06 -23.03 15.90
C GLY A 640 -14.67 -22.85 14.50
N GLU A 641 -14.08 -21.98 13.69
CA GLU A 641 -14.62 -21.65 12.35
C GLU A 641 -14.58 -22.84 11.37
N ASP A 642 -13.77 -23.86 11.66
CA ASP A 642 -13.75 -25.16 10.97
C ASP A 642 -14.80 -26.15 11.50
N LYS A 643 -15.42 -25.85 12.65
CA LYS A 643 -16.43 -26.70 13.32
C LYS A 643 -17.85 -26.15 13.25
N PHE A 644 -18.01 -24.84 13.01
CA PHE A 644 -19.29 -24.16 12.97
C PHE A 644 -19.27 -22.95 12.02
N VAL A 645 -20.28 -22.83 11.19
CA VAL A 645 -20.55 -21.61 10.41
C VAL A 645 -21.66 -20.84 11.09
N ILE A 646 -21.37 -19.62 11.54
CA ILE A 646 -22.35 -18.74 12.21
C ILE A 646 -22.59 -17.53 11.30
N MET A 647 -23.86 -17.35 10.91
CA MET A 647 -24.31 -16.33 9.97
C MET A 647 -25.23 -15.32 10.65
N PHE A 648 -25.16 -14.08 10.19
CA PHE A 648 -26.11 -13.03 10.58
C PHE A 648 -27.39 -13.18 9.75
N GLY A 649 -28.56 -13.00 10.37
CA GLY A 649 -29.84 -13.10 9.67
C GLY A 649 -29.96 -12.05 8.55
N GLY A 650 -30.35 -12.49 7.35
CA GLY A 650 -30.37 -11.63 6.14
C GLY A 650 -31.15 -10.33 6.30
N LEU A 651 -32.32 -10.35 6.95
CA LEU A 651 -33.14 -9.16 7.20
C LEU A 651 -32.40 -8.07 8.01
N HIS A 652 -31.56 -8.47 8.97
CA HIS A 652 -30.84 -7.50 9.80
C HIS A 652 -29.65 -6.87 9.05
N ILE A 653 -29.05 -7.58 8.09
CA ILE A 653 -28.07 -7.02 7.15
C ILE A 653 -28.74 -5.94 6.31
N GLU A 654 -29.92 -6.25 5.76
CA GLU A 654 -30.71 -5.33 4.94
C GLU A 654 -31.14 -4.08 5.73
N MET A 655 -31.63 -4.23 6.97
CA MET A 655 -32.04 -3.10 7.81
C MET A 655 -30.88 -2.15 8.14
N ALA A 656 -29.67 -2.68 8.40
CA ALA A 656 -28.49 -1.87 8.67
C ALA A 656 -28.04 -1.10 7.43
N ALA A 657 -28.09 -1.72 6.25
CA ALA A 657 -27.78 -1.08 4.98
C ALA A 657 -28.78 0.05 4.65
N LEU A 658 -30.08 -0.22 4.77
CA LEU A 658 -31.14 0.76 4.51
C LEU A 658 -31.04 1.98 5.44
N SER A 659 -30.73 1.78 6.72
CA SER A 659 -30.56 2.87 7.68
C SER A 659 -29.37 3.79 7.32
N ALA A 660 -28.28 3.23 6.79
CA ALA A 660 -27.14 4.01 6.33
C ALA A 660 -27.45 4.82 5.08
N VAL A 661 -28.20 4.22 4.13
CA VAL A 661 -28.66 4.90 2.90
C VAL A 661 -29.57 6.08 3.22
N ASP A 662 -30.52 5.91 4.15
CA ASP A 662 -31.45 6.96 4.53
C ASP A 662 -30.76 8.17 5.19
N LEU A 663 -29.77 7.90 6.05
CA LEU A 663 -28.93 8.92 6.67
C LEU A 663 -28.14 9.70 5.61
N MET A 664 -27.53 9.01 4.63
CA MET A 664 -26.79 9.64 3.54
C MET A 664 -27.68 10.55 2.68
N ARG A 665 -28.88 10.07 2.31
CA ARG A 665 -29.87 10.85 1.57
C ARG A 665 -30.25 12.14 2.30
N THR A 666 -30.60 12.03 3.58
CA THR A 666 -31.01 13.18 4.40
C THR A 666 -29.90 14.25 4.46
N HIS A 667 -28.64 13.83 4.56
CA HIS A 667 -27.52 14.77 4.58
C HIS A 667 -27.20 15.39 3.23
N TYR A 668 -27.34 14.63 2.15
CA TYR A 668 -27.20 15.13 0.78
C TYR A 668 -28.27 16.20 0.48
N GLU A 669 -29.54 15.92 0.76
CA GLU A 669 -30.63 16.88 0.56
C GLU A 669 -30.45 18.15 1.38
N ARG A 670 -30.02 18.02 2.64
CA ARG A 670 -29.71 19.17 3.49
C ARG A 670 -28.55 20.02 2.94
N GLY A 671 -27.50 19.38 2.43
CA GLY A 671 -26.37 20.07 1.79
C GLY A 671 -26.79 20.80 0.53
N LYS A 672 -27.61 20.15 -0.31
CA LYS A 672 -28.18 20.72 -1.54
C LYS A 672 -29.07 21.93 -1.24
N ALA A 673 -29.95 21.83 -0.23
CA ALA A 673 -30.80 22.94 0.19
C ALA A 673 -29.99 24.14 0.71
N GLN A 674 -28.96 23.88 1.54
CA GLN A 674 -28.07 24.94 2.04
C GLN A 674 -27.27 25.63 0.91
N PHE A 675 -26.86 24.86 -0.10
CA PHE A 675 -26.20 25.41 -1.28
C PHE A 675 -27.17 26.26 -2.11
N GLN A 676 -28.40 25.79 -2.34
CA GLN A 676 -29.44 26.56 -3.04
C GLN A 676 -29.81 27.85 -2.30
N GLU A 677 -29.95 27.79 -0.98
CA GLU A 677 -30.20 28.97 -0.13
C GLU A 677 -29.04 29.97 -0.20
N PHE A 678 -27.79 29.49 -0.15
CA PHE A 678 -26.62 30.33 -0.37
C PHE A 678 -26.64 30.99 -1.75
N MET A 679 -26.90 30.22 -2.81
CA MET A 679 -26.96 30.72 -4.19
C MET A 679 -28.13 31.67 -4.47
N ALA A 680 -29.22 31.58 -3.69
CA ALA A 680 -30.37 32.48 -3.76
C ALA A 680 -30.17 33.78 -2.97
N GLY A 681 -29.32 33.76 -1.93
CA GLY A 681 -28.96 34.94 -1.12
C GLY A 681 -27.75 35.75 -1.63
N ILE A 682 -27.21 35.41 -2.80
CA ILE A 682 -26.22 36.24 -3.50
C ILE A 682 -27.01 37.31 -4.25
N ASP A 683 -27.09 38.51 -3.66
CA ASP A 683 -27.61 39.72 -4.30
C ASP A 683 -26.48 40.75 -4.40
N ILE A 684 -26.57 41.67 -5.37
CA ILE A 684 -25.51 42.61 -5.77
C ILE A 684 -25.09 43.54 -4.61
N GLU A 685 -25.95 43.73 -3.60
CA GLU A 685 -25.78 44.73 -2.55
C GLU A 685 -25.33 44.20 -1.17
N ASP A 686 -25.17 42.87 -0.94
CA ASP A 686 -24.90 42.35 0.42
C ASP A 686 -23.63 41.47 0.59
N SER A 687 -23.07 41.55 1.79
CA SER A 687 -21.93 40.86 2.40
C SER A 687 -21.94 39.31 2.37
N THR A 688 -22.88 38.68 1.68
CA THR A 688 -23.13 37.23 1.70
C THR A 688 -22.10 36.41 0.93
N PHE A 689 -21.39 37.00 -0.03
CA PHE A 689 -20.38 36.30 -0.87
C PHE A 689 -19.30 35.56 -0.06
N TYR A 690 -18.88 36.10 1.09
CA TYR A 690 -17.85 35.48 1.95
C TYR A 690 -18.41 34.70 3.15
N LYS A 691 -19.74 34.59 3.31
CA LYS A 691 -20.32 33.86 4.45
C LYS A 691 -20.17 32.35 4.22
N PRO A 692 -19.49 31.62 5.11
CA PRO A 692 -19.30 30.18 4.93
C PRO A 692 -20.63 29.44 5.10
N ILE A 693 -20.91 28.48 4.20
CA ILE A 693 -22.01 27.54 4.37
C ILE A 693 -21.78 26.76 5.68
N LYS A 694 -22.80 26.71 6.53
CA LYS A 694 -22.71 26.10 7.86
C LYS A 694 -22.35 24.62 7.73
N LYS A 695 -21.18 24.23 8.26
CA LYS A 695 -20.73 22.83 8.23
C LYS A 695 -21.73 21.90 8.94
N ASN A 696 -22.27 20.94 8.21
CA ASN A 696 -23.13 19.90 8.76
C ASN A 696 -22.28 18.92 9.58
N ARG A 697 -22.62 18.72 10.85
CA ARG A 697 -22.06 17.62 11.65
C ARG A 697 -22.82 16.35 11.29
N VAL A 698 -22.11 15.37 10.74
CA VAL A 698 -22.65 14.05 10.41
C VAL A 698 -22.14 13.08 11.48
N ASP A 699 -22.98 12.78 12.46
CA ASP A 699 -22.63 11.85 13.54
C ASP A 699 -23.04 10.43 13.14
N PHE A 700 -22.25 9.78 12.27
CA PHE A 700 -22.56 8.43 11.78
C PHE A 700 -22.72 7.39 12.92
N PHE A 701 -21.99 7.50 14.05
CA PHE A 701 -21.94 6.44 15.08
C PHE A 701 -21.61 6.93 16.50
N ARG A 702 -22.45 7.76 17.13
CA ARG A 702 -22.31 8.03 18.57
C ARG A 702 -22.92 6.90 19.41
N GLN A 703 -22.09 6.09 20.06
CA GLN A 703 -22.40 5.50 21.38
C GLN A 703 -21.56 6.21 22.45
N LYS A 704 -22.15 6.42 23.64
CA LYS A 704 -21.48 7.07 24.79
C LYS A 704 -20.24 6.28 25.21
N PRO A 705 -19.15 6.96 25.62
CA PRO A 705 -17.87 6.31 25.85
C PRO A 705 -17.85 5.52 27.17
N ALA A 706 -17.33 4.30 27.12
CA ALA A 706 -16.71 3.65 28.28
C ALA A 706 -15.23 3.35 27.95
N SER A 707 -14.41 3.42 28.99
CA SER A 707 -12.95 3.60 29.01
C SER A 707 -12.09 2.68 28.11
N ILE A 708 -11.03 3.31 27.60
CA ILE A 708 -9.98 2.85 26.68
C ILE A 708 -9.29 1.53 27.10
N ILE A 709 -9.23 0.57 26.16
CA ILE A 709 -8.19 -0.47 26.09
C ILE A 709 -7.72 -0.57 24.64
N PHE A 710 -6.42 -0.34 24.41
CA PHE A 710 -5.75 -0.48 23.11
C PHE A 710 -5.94 -1.90 22.55
N SER A 711 -6.67 -2.05 21.44
CA SER A 711 -6.83 -3.34 20.76
C SER A 711 -6.82 -3.19 19.24
N LYS A 712 -6.64 -4.32 18.54
CA LYS A 712 -6.58 -4.51 17.06
C LYS A 712 -7.72 -3.84 16.28
N GLN A 713 -8.75 -3.34 16.95
CA GLN A 713 -9.75 -2.41 16.44
C GLN A 713 -9.11 -1.21 15.74
N LYS A 714 -7.94 -0.73 16.21
CA LYS A 714 -7.22 0.36 15.56
C LYS A 714 -6.62 -0.02 14.20
N VAL A 715 -6.26 -1.29 14.00
CA VAL A 715 -5.71 -1.79 12.71
C VAL A 715 -6.83 -1.91 11.68
N LEU A 716 -8.00 -2.43 12.07
CA LEU A 716 -9.18 -2.46 11.21
C LEU A 716 -9.71 -1.03 10.96
N GLN A 717 -9.65 -0.14 11.94
CA GLN A 717 -9.97 1.28 11.76
C GLN A 717 -8.96 2.01 10.87
N GLU A 718 -7.67 1.69 10.93
CA GLU A 718 -6.63 2.29 10.09
C GLU A 718 -6.72 1.77 8.64
N GLU A 719 -7.01 0.49 8.44
CA GLU A 719 -7.28 -0.09 7.11
C GLU A 719 -8.60 0.42 6.53
N CYS A 720 -9.69 0.45 7.31
CA CYS A 720 -10.94 1.07 6.87
C CYS A 720 -10.77 2.57 6.65
N GLN A 721 -9.97 3.30 7.43
CA GLN A 721 -9.68 4.72 7.17
C GLN A 721 -8.82 4.92 5.92
N LEU A 722 -7.84 4.06 5.63
CA LEU A 722 -7.06 4.12 4.40
C LEU A 722 -7.94 3.80 3.19
N PHE A 723 -8.77 2.77 3.29
CA PHE A 723 -9.72 2.39 2.24
C PHE A 723 -10.79 3.46 2.03
N SER A 724 -11.28 4.07 3.11
CA SER A 724 -12.22 5.20 3.04
C SER A 724 -11.56 6.44 2.43
N LYS A 725 -10.30 6.74 2.78
CA LYS A 725 -9.56 7.87 2.20
C LYS A 725 -9.23 7.64 0.73
N LEU A 726 -8.89 6.41 0.33
CA LEU A 726 -8.67 6.05 -1.07
C LEU A 726 -9.98 6.08 -1.86
N PHE A 727 -11.06 5.52 -1.31
CA PHE A 727 -12.40 5.56 -1.92
C PHE A 727 -12.90 6.99 -2.09
N ILE A 728 -12.79 7.84 -1.06
CA ILE A 728 -13.15 9.26 -1.12
C ILE A 728 -12.21 10.02 -2.07
N SER A 729 -10.90 9.71 -2.07
CA SER A 729 -9.93 10.34 -2.99
C SER A 729 -10.08 9.87 -4.44
N CYS A 730 -10.66 8.70 -4.70
CA CYS A 730 -10.98 8.20 -6.03
C CYS A 730 -12.30 8.77 -6.55
N GLN A 731 -13.30 8.90 -5.67
CA GLN A 731 -14.53 9.64 -5.96
C GLN A 731 -14.26 11.12 -6.18
N SER A 732 -13.19 11.64 -5.58
CA SER A 732 -12.76 13.02 -5.76
C SER A 732 -11.68 13.19 -6.81
N ARG A 733 -11.28 12.19 -7.61
CA ARG A 733 -10.26 12.37 -8.67
C ARG A 733 -10.60 11.65 -9.96
N GLU A 734 -11.87 11.26 -10.14
CA GLU A 734 -12.34 10.38 -11.24
C GLU A 734 -11.43 9.16 -11.52
N CYS A 735 -10.93 8.53 -10.46
CA CYS A 735 -9.97 7.44 -10.60
C CYS A 735 -10.69 6.09 -10.70
N ASP A 736 -10.43 5.31 -11.75
CA ASP A 736 -11.00 3.96 -11.92
C ASP A 736 -10.53 3.07 -10.76
N LEU A 737 -11.43 2.74 -9.83
CA LEU A 737 -11.14 1.90 -8.68
C LEU A 737 -10.64 0.51 -9.10
N LYS A 738 -11.07 0.00 -10.26
CA LYS A 738 -10.62 -1.28 -10.81
C LYS A 738 -9.19 -1.19 -11.35
N GLU A 739 -8.81 -0.06 -11.95
CA GLU A 739 -7.42 0.22 -12.36
C GLU A 739 -6.53 0.49 -11.15
N LEU A 740 -7.00 1.30 -10.19
CA LEU A 740 -6.29 1.59 -8.94
C LEU A 740 -6.01 0.31 -8.16
N PHE A 741 -7.03 -0.52 -7.89
CA PHE A 741 -6.83 -1.81 -7.19
C PHE A 741 -6.21 -2.89 -8.09
N GLY A 742 -6.15 -2.68 -9.41
CA GLY A 742 -5.37 -3.48 -10.35
C GLY A 742 -3.87 -3.21 -10.28
N HIS A 743 -3.46 -2.12 -9.63
CA HIS A 743 -2.07 -1.76 -9.38
C HIS A 743 -1.73 -1.79 -7.88
N GLU A 744 -0.44 -1.93 -7.60
CA GLU A 744 0.04 -2.07 -6.24
C GLU A 744 0.02 -0.70 -5.52
N ASN A 745 -1.00 -0.46 -4.70
CA ASN A 745 -1.26 0.84 -4.04
C ASN A 745 -0.35 1.18 -2.86
N HIS A 746 0.75 0.45 -2.71
CA HIS A 746 1.78 0.69 -1.71
C HIS A 746 3.13 0.81 -2.42
N PRO A 747 4.08 1.61 -1.91
CA PRO A 747 5.42 1.72 -2.49
C PRO A 747 6.19 0.38 -2.51
N PHE A 748 5.67 -0.64 -1.82
CA PHE A 748 6.16 -2.00 -1.84
C PHE A 748 4.96 -2.95 -1.92
N PRO A 749 5.11 -4.13 -2.56
CA PRO A 749 4.02 -5.06 -2.70
C PRO A 749 3.34 -5.43 -1.39
N ALA A 750 2.01 -5.55 -1.38
CA ALA A 750 1.26 -5.95 -0.17
C ALA A 750 1.58 -7.40 0.22
N ALA A 751 1.96 -8.20 -0.78
CA ALA A 751 2.54 -9.53 -0.61
C ALA A 751 3.90 -9.49 0.10
N LEU A 752 4.63 -8.36 0.06
CA LEU A 752 5.98 -8.21 0.60
C LEU A 752 6.08 -7.15 1.72
N SER A 753 5.01 -6.42 2.03
CA SER A 753 5.05 -5.35 3.02
C SER A 753 3.70 -5.05 3.66
N TYR A 754 3.74 -4.41 4.83
CA TYR A 754 2.59 -3.89 5.55
C TYR A 754 2.96 -2.61 6.31
N GLY A 755 2.19 -1.53 6.13
CA GLY A 755 2.42 -0.26 6.84
C GLY A 755 3.81 0.36 6.58
N GLY A 756 4.34 0.21 5.36
CA GLY A 756 5.67 0.70 4.99
C GLY A 756 6.83 -0.14 5.54
N LYS A 757 6.56 -1.33 6.08
CA LYS A 757 7.58 -2.28 6.57
C LYS A 757 7.49 -3.59 5.81
N ILE A 758 8.64 -4.14 5.44
CA ILE A 758 8.77 -5.45 4.81
C ILE A 758 8.26 -6.56 5.74
N HIS A 759 7.58 -7.59 5.20
CA HIS A 759 7.20 -8.77 5.98
C HIS A 759 8.44 -9.54 6.43
N SER A 760 8.58 -9.75 7.74
CA SER A 760 9.67 -10.54 8.31
C SER A 760 9.29 -12.02 8.43
N CYS A 761 10.18 -12.94 8.04
CA CYS A 761 10.04 -14.36 8.36
C CYS A 761 10.75 -14.74 9.66
N GLN A 762 10.30 -15.81 10.32
CA GLN A 762 11.08 -16.47 11.36
C GLN A 762 12.15 -17.36 10.70
N LYS A 763 13.38 -16.84 10.57
CA LYS A 763 14.51 -17.57 9.96
C LYS A 763 14.72 -18.96 10.58
N SER A 764 14.59 -19.06 11.90
CA SER A 764 14.84 -20.29 12.68
C SER A 764 13.93 -21.47 12.29
N GLN A 765 12.84 -21.24 11.57
CA GLN A 765 11.96 -22.32 11.11
C GLN A 765 12.66 -23.26 10.12
N LEU A 766 13.55 -22.75 9.27
CA LEU A 766 14.28 -23.59 8.31
C LEU A 766 15.35 -24.44 9.00
N ALA A 767 16.04 -23.89 10.00
CA ALA A 767 16.96 -24.68 10.82
C ALA A 767 16.25 -25.86 11.48
N GLY A 768 15.07 -25.64 12.07
CA GLY A 768 14.29 -26.72 12.68
C GLY A 768 13.81 -27.79 11.69
N ILE A 769 13.53 -27.42 10.44
CA ILE A 769 13.18 -28.36 9.37
C ILE A 769 14.40 -29.21 9.01
N LEU A 770 15.53 -28.57 8.71
CA LEU A 770 16.77 -29.26 8.35
C LEU A 770 17.27 -30.16 9.47
N GLU A 771 17.21 -29.70 10.73
CA GLU A 771 17.52 -30.52 11.91
C GLU A 771 16.68 -31.78 11.99
N SER A 772 15.39 -31.72 11.62
CA SER A 772 14.48 -32.88 11.72
C SER A 772 14.74 -33.98 10.68
N LEU A 773 15.55 -33.69 9.66
CA LEU A 773 15.87 -34.63 8.58
C LEU A 773 17.07 -35.52 8.89
N VAL A 774 17.81 -35.23 9.96
CA VAL A 774 19.04 -35.94 10.32
C VAL A 774 19.04 -36.32 11.80
N ALA A 775 19.75 -37.40 12.12
CA ALA A 775 19.98 -37.77 13.51
C ALA A 775 21.09 -36.88 14.10
N ILE A 776 20.81 -36.26 15.26
CA ILE A 776 21.78 -35.44 15.97
C ILE A 776 22.51 -36.33 16.99
N PRO A 777 23.86 -36.38 17.00
CA PRO A 777 24.60 -37.16 17.98
C PRO A 777 24.56 -36.49 19.36
N ASP A 778 24.52 -37.33 20.40
CA ASP A 778 24.52 -36.88 21.81
C ASP A 778 25.89 -36.36 22.28
N THR A 779 26.95 -36.76 21.58
CA THR A 779 28.33 -36.36 21.87
C THR A 779 28.91 -35.53 20.74
N GLU A 780 29.90 -34.71 21.09
CA GLU A 780 30.62 -33.90 20.13
C GLU A 780 31.43 -34.77 19.14
N PRO A 781 31.35 -34.48 17.82
CA PRO A 781 32.05 -35.25 16.81
C PRO A 781 33.55 -34.97 16.79
N GLU A 782 34.32 -35.94 16.31
CA GLU A 782 35.76 -35.76 16.09
C GLU A 782 36.01 -34.91 14.84
N ALA A 783 36.80 -33.83 14.99
CA ALA A 783 37.16 -32.97 13.88
C ALA A 783 38.61 -32.49 13.97
N ASP A 784 39.21 -32.23 12.81
CA ASP A 784 40.56 -31.69 12.73
C ASP A 784 40.60 -30.19 13.05
N ILE A 785 39.52 -29.48 12.72
CA ILE A 785 39.45 -28.02 12.73
C ILE A 785 38.14 -27.54 13.31
N ILE A 786 38.21 -26.45 14.08
CA ILE A 786 37.06 -25.65 14.46
C ILE A 786 37.15 -24.24 13.86
N ILE A 787 36.07 -23.77 13.26
CA ILE A 787 35.92 -22.40 12.76
C ILE A 787 34.78 -21.74 13.54
N ILE A 788 35.01 -20.57 14.11
CA ILE A 788 34.11 -19.93 15.07
C ILE A 788 33.65 -18.57 14.51
N ASP A 789 32.33 -18.37 14.49
CA ASP A 789 31.72 -17.05 14.34
C ASP A 789 31.89 -16.28 15.66
N ASP A 790 32.85 -15.35 15.68
CA ASP A 790 33.31 -14.74 16.92
C ASP A 790 32.39 -13.61 17.40
N SER A 791 31.55 -13.06 16.53
CA SER A 791 30.51 -12.12 16.94
C SER A 791 29.61 -12.77 17.98
N ALA A 792 29.22 -14.03 17.77
CA ALA A 792 28.47 -14.84 18.71
C ALA A 792 29.28 -15.24 19.95
N LEU A 793 30.58 -15.50 19.81
CA LEU A 793 31.45 -15.85 20.94
C LEU A 793 31.58 -14.68 21.94
N VAL A 794 31.80 -13.45 21.46
CA VAL A 794 31.88 -12.22 22.29
C VAL A 794 30.58 -11.93 23.03
N TYR A 795 29.42 -12.27 22.46
CA TYR A 795 28.14 -12.20 23.20
C TYR A 795 28.02 -13.31 24.26
N SER A 796 28.56 -14.49 24.00
CA SER A 796 28.49 -15.64 24.92
C SER A 796 29.47 -15.54 26.10
N LEU A 797 30.50 -14.71 25.96
CA LEU A 797 31.53 -14.45 26.97
C LEU A 797 31.52 -12.97 27.40
N PRO A 798 30.44 -12.47 28.06
CA PRO A 798 30.47 -11.12 28.58
C PRO A 798 31.53 -10.97 29.69
N PRO A 799 32.17 -9.79 29.84
CA PRO A 799 33.12 -9.55 30.92
C PRO A 799 32.44 -9.76 32.27
N ARG A 800 33.01 -10.64 33.11
CA ARG A 800 32.40 -11.01 34.40
C ARG A 800 32.88 -10.10 35.52
N SER A 801 34.17 -10.21 35.87
CA SER A 801 34.83 -9.42 36.91
C SER A 801 35.90 -8.48 36.37
N SER A 802 36.04 -8.42 35.05
CA SER A 802 37.13 -7.72 34.37
C SER A 802 36.96 -6.20 34.44
N LYS A 803 38.01 -5.50 34.88
CA LYS A 803 37.99 -4.05 35.11
C LYS A 803 38.41 -3.25 33.88
N SER A 804 39.25 -3.81 33.02
CA SER A 804 39.71 -3.20 31.76
C SER A 804 39.59 -4.16 30.57
N PHE A 805 39.73 -3.64 29.35
CA PHE A 805 39.74 -4.48 28.15
C PHE A 805 40.91 -5.47 28.11
N GLU A 806 42.06 -5.12 28.69
CA GLU A 806 43.18 -6.06 28.89
C GLU A 806 42.78 -7.21 29.84
N ASP A 807 42.18 -6.87 30.98
CA ASP A 807 41.72 -7.83 31.99
C ASP A 807 40.69 -8.80 31.38
N TYR A 808 39.78 -8.28 30.55
CA TYR A 808 38.80 -9.08 29.80
C TYR A 808 39.46 -10.02 28.79
N ALA A 809 40.38 -9.52 27.97
CA ALA A 809 41.08 -10.34 26.99
C ALA A 809 41.80 -11.51 27.68
N VAL A 810 42.61 -11.22 28.70
CA VAL A 810 43.47 -12.23 29.35
C VAL A 810 42.69 -13.22 30.21
N ARG A 811 41.63 -12.79 30.92
CA ARG A 811 40.97 -13.64 31.92
C ARG A 811 39.69 -14.30 31.44
N ASP A 812 38.95 -13.64 30.56
CA ASP A 812 37.64 -14.12 30.12
C ASP A 812 37.69 -14.69 28.69
N PHE A 813 38.49 -14.07 27.80
CA PHE A 813 38.44 -14.38 26.36
C PHE A 813 39.51 -15.39 25.90
N LEU A 814 40.80 -15.06 26.03
CA LEU A 814 41.91 -15.90 25.54
C LEU A 814 41.93 -17.33 26.12
N PRO A 815 41.59 -17.59 27.40
CA PRO A 815 41.57 -18.96 27.94
C PRO A 815 40.58 -19.88 27.20
N THR A 816 39.49 -19.32 26.67
CA THR A 816 38.51 -20.09 25.88
C THR A 816 39.10 -20.46 24.51
N ILE A 817 39.84 -19.54 23.88
CA ILE A 817 40.52 -19.77 22.60
C ILE A 817 41.66 -20.78 22.78
N GLU A 818 42.42 -20.69 23.87
CA GLU A 818 43.49 -21.63 24.20
C GLU A 818 42.93 -23.06 24.34
N ALA A 819 41.81 -23.23 25.05
CA ALA A 819 41.14 -24.52 25.18
C ALA A 819 40.72 -25.12 23.82
N TYR A 820 40.27 -24.30 22.87
CA TYR A 820 40.01 -24.76 21.49
C TYR A 820 41.29 -25.12 20.76
N SER A 821 42.35 -24.32 20.89
CA SER A 821 43.64 -24.58 20.27
C SER A 821 44.28 -25.88 20.77
N THR A 822 44.09 -26.28 22.02
CA THR A 822 44.58 -27.56 22.55
C THR A 822 43.79 -28.73 21.96
N LYS A 823 42.49 -28.55 21.73
CA LYS A 823 41.59 -29.61 21.28
C LYS A 823 41.66 -29.89 19.78
N TYR A 824 41.78 -28.84 18.96
CA TYR A 824 41.78 -28.95 17.49
C TYR A 824 43.15 -28.64 16.90
N LYS A 825 43.48 -29.28 15.78
CA LYS A 825 44.77 -29.07 15.09
C LYS A 825 44.89 -27.67 14.48
N ARG A 826 43.75 -27.03 14.20
CA ARG A 826 43.66 -25.62 13.78
C ARG A 826 42.35 -25.01 14.26
N THR A 827 42.42 -23.79 14.76
CA THR A 827 41.27 -23.00 15.25
C THR A 827 41.20 -21.69 14.49
N ASP A 828 40.06 -21.40 13.86
CA ASP A 828 39.86 -20.19 13.07
C ASP A 828 38.79 -19.31 13.72
N ILE A 829 39.13 -18.04 13.97
CA ILE A 829 38.27 -17.04 14.61
C ILE A 829 37.91 -15.95 13.60
N VAL A 830 36.62 -15.86 13.26
CA VAL A 830 36.12 -15.00 12.19
C VAL A 830 35.26 -13.88 12.75
N PHE A 831 35.67 -12.63 12.52
CA PHE A 831 34.98 -11.41 12.94
C PHE A 831 34.23 -10.76 11.77
N ASP A 832 33.13 -10.08 12.09
CA ASP A 832 32.46 -9.17 11.18
C ASP A 832 33.29 -7.92 10.91
N VAL A 833 33.13 -7.35 9.73
CA VAL A 833 33.58 -6.01 9.35
C VAL A 833 32.35 -5.09 9.29
N TYR A 834 32.43 -3.88 9.85
CA TYR A 834 31.29 -2.95 9.87
C TYR A 834 31.53 -1.78 8.91
N LEU A 835 30.92 -1.85 7.72
CA LEU A 835 31.08 -0.83 6.68
C LEU A 835 30.01 0.30 6.79
N PRO A 836 30.40 1.59 6.64
CA PRO A 836 29.45 2.72 6.76
C PRO A 836 28.36 2.79 5.69
N MET A 837 28.60 2.21 4.51
CA MET A 837 27.69 2.24 3.35
C MET A 837 27.10 0.86 3.04
N SER A 838 26.95 0.00 4.05
CA SER A 838 26.38 -1.34 3.90
C SER A 838 24.84 -1.33 3.80
N LEU A 839 24.28 -2.26 3.03
CA LEU A 839 22.84 -2.56 3.00
C LEU A 839 22.29 -2.93 4.40
N LYS A 840 23.14 -3.35 5.33
CA LYS A 840 22.75 -3.70 6.71
C LYS A 840 22.75 -2.51 7.68
N VAL A 841 23.13 -1.30 7.26
CA VAL A 841 23.11 -0.10 8.11
C VAL A 841 21.71 0.16 8.66
N GLU A 842 20.67 0.01 7.83
CA GLU A 842 19.29 0.23 8.27
C GLU A 842 18.85 -0.82 9.31
N THR A 843 19.15 -2.11 9.07
CA THR A 843 18.87 -3.20 10.02
C THR A 843 19.60 -3.02 11.35
N ARG A 844 20.83 -2.49 11.33
CA ARG A 844 21.61 -2.14 12.53
C ARG A 844 20.99 -0.95 13.27
N SER A 845 20.55 0.08 12.55
CA SER A 845 19.92 1.28 13.15
C SER A 845 18.63 0.97 13.92
N ARG A 846 17.87 -0.04 13.48
CA ARG A 846 16.65 -0.52 14.16
C ARG A 846 16.92 -1.16 15.54
N ARG A 847 18.16 -1.58 15.83
CA ARG A 847 18.57 -2.16 17.13
C ARG A 847 18.80 -1.11 18.23
N GLY A 848 18.64 0.18 17.90
CA GLY A 848 18.80 1.33 18.80
C GLY A 848 20.24 1.88 18.84
N ARG A 849 20.44 3.04 19.46
CA ARG A 849 21.77 3.67 19.58
C ARG A 849 22.56 3.07 20.75
N GLY A 850 23.80 2.67 20.48
CA GLY A 850 24.78 2.28 21.50
C GLY A 850 25.46 3.48 22.14
N VAL A 851 26.29 3.22 23.16
CA VAL A 851 27.13 4.26 23.80
C VAL A 851 28.56 4.08 23.30
N ARG A 852 29.05 5.05 22.53
CA ARG A 852 30.43 5.05 22.04
C ARG A 852 31.43 5.05 23.21
N ARG A 853 32.37 4.11 23.19
CA ARG A 853 33.51 4.04 24.12
C ARG A 853 34.74 3.46 23.42
N ARG A 854 35.87 4.16 23.54
CA ARG A 854 37.11 3.72 22.90
C ARG A 854 37.69 2.47 23.56
N VAL A 855 38.09 1.47 22.76
CA VAL A 855 38.78 0.27 23.24
C VAL A 855 40.28 0.53 23.33
N THR A 856 40.84 0.41 24.53
CA THR A 856 42.29 0.57 24.78
C THR A 856 42.70 -0.35 25.95
N ASN A 857 43.99 -0.71 26.05
CA ASN A 857 44.52 -1.57 27.14
C ASN A 857 44.03 -1.15 28.54
N LYS A 858 44.08 0.16 28.84
CA LYS A 858 43.70 0.74 30.15
C LYS A 858 42.24 1.21 30.21
N GLY A 859 41.48 1.07 29.13
CA GLY A 859 40.08 1.49 29.07
C GLY A 859 39.21 0.65 30.00
N LYS A 860 38.34 1.30 30.77
CA LYS A 860 37.41 0.62 31.68
C LYS A 860 36.32 -0.11 30.90
N ILE A 861 36.01 -1.34 31.31
CA ILE A 861 34.88 -2.10 30.77
C ILE A 861 33.57 -1.32 31.00
N PRO A 862 32.68 -1.24 30.00
CA PRO A 862 31.38 -0.61 30.15
C PRO A 862 30.47 -1.42 31.08
N SER A 863 29.71 -0.71 31.92
CA SER A 863 28.73 -1.32 32.84
C SER A 863 27.58 -2.01 32.11
N ASN A 864 27.25 -1.58 30.88
CA ASN A 864 26.26 -2.20 30.03
C ASN A 864 26.92 -2.72 28.74
N TRP A 865 27.37 -3.98 28.77
CA TRP A 865 28.04 -4.65 27.66
C TRP A 865 27.18 -4.72 26.39
N GLN A 866 25.87 -4.97 26.56
CA GLN A 866 24.94 -5.03 25.43
C GLN A 866 24.78 -3.67 24.74
N SER A 867 24.72 -2.57 25.51
CA SER A 867 24.68 -1.22 24.94
C SER A 867 25.99 -0.82 24.27
N PHE A 868 27.12 -1.34 24.73
CA PHE A 868 28.43 -1.12 24.11
C PHE A 868 28.53 -1.80 22.74
N LEU A 869 28.06 -3.06 22.64
CA LEU A 869 28.04 -3.83 21.38
C LEU A 869 26.96 -3.36 20.38
N ARG A 870 26.11 -2.37 20.72
CA ARG A 870 25.18 -1.76 19.76
C ARG A 870 25.82 -0.67 18.88
N ASP A 871 27.03 -0.23 19.22
CA ASP A 871 27.79 0.75 18.47
C ASP A 871 28.82 0.04 17.56
N ASN A 872 28.83 0.38 16.27
CA ASN A 872 29.67 -0.32 15.29
C ASN A 872 31.17 -0.01 15.49
N ASP A 873 31.52 1.23 15.82
CA ASP A 873 32.91 1.63 16.03
C ASP A 873 33.51 0.90 17.24
N ASN A 874 32.72 0.74 18.30
CA ASN A 874 33.11 -0.04 19.48
C ASN A 874 33.43 -1.50 19.13
N LYS A 875 32.63 -2.12 18.27
CA LYS A 875 32.86 -3.50 17.82
C LYS A 875 34.10 -3.61 16.96
N THR A 876 34.25 -2.73 15.98
CA THR A 876 35.44 -2.67 15.13
C THR A 876 36.70 -2.56 15.97
N GLU A 877 36.74 -1.61 16.91
CA GLU A 877 37.89 -1.46 17.82
C GLU A 877 38.10 -2.68 18.73
N LEU A 878 37.03 -3.28 19.26
CA LEU A 878 37.14 -4.48 20.10
C LEU A 878 37.67 -5.68 19.32
N PHE A 879 37.17 -5.91 18.10
CA PHE A 879 37.56 -7.05 17.28
C PHE A 879 39.01 -6.93 16.82
N HIS A 880 39.45 -5.73 16.43
CA HIS A 880 40.87 -5.49 16.13
C HIS A 880 41.76 -5.73 17.35
N TYR A 881 41.31 -5.25 18.51
CA TYR A 881 42.03 -5.43 19.76
C TYR A 881 42.18 -6.92 20.14
N LEU A 882 41.09 -7.68 20.07
CA LEU A 882 41.11 -9.12 20.37
C LEU A 882 41.92 -9.90 19.32
N ALA A 883 41.80 -9.57 18.03
CA ALA A 883 42.60 -10.20 16.98
C ALA A 883 44.11 -10.02 17.22
N ASP A 884 44.55 -8.82 17.61
CA ASP A 884 45.95 -8.56 17.96
C ASP A 884 46.40 -9.37 19.19
N LYS A 885 45.54 -9.50 20.21
CA LYS A 885 45.83 -10.30 21.40
C LYS A 885 45.89 -11.79 21.10
N ILE A 886 45.04 -12.27 20.21
CA ILE A 886 45.05 -13.67 19.76
C ILE A 886 46.32 -13.96 18.97
N ALA A 887 46.70 -13.11 18.01
CA ALA A 887 47.93 -13.30 17.24
C ALA A 887 49.21 -13.31 18.11
N GLN A 888 49.17 -12.65 19.28
CA GLN A 888 50.27 -12.59 20.24
C GLN A 888 50.26 -13.74 21.27
N MET A 889 49.22 -14.58 21.32
CA MET A 889 49.14 -15.67 22.29
C MET A 889 50.11 -16.80 21.93
N SER A 890 50.60 -17.52 22.95
CA SER A 890 51.26 -18.81 22.74
C SER A 890 50.20 -19.90 22.72
N ALA A 891 50.00 -20.54 21.56
CA ALA A 891 49.03 -21.61 21.39
C ALA A 891 49.73 -22.90 20.95
N GLN A 892 49.26 -24.04 21.44
CA GLN A 892 49.84 -25.35 21.14
C GLN A 892 49.67 -25.72 19.66
N ASN A 893 48.47 -25.47 19.10
CA ASN A 893 48.18 -25.64 17.69
C ASN A 893 47.87 -24.28 17.03
N VAL A 894 47.80 -24.27 15.70
CA VAL A 894 47.63 -23.04 14.90
C VAL A 894 46.29 -22.38 15.23
N VAL A 895 46.32 -21.07 15.53
CA VAL A 895 45.11 -20.24 15.65
C VAL A 895 45.19 -19.15 14.59
N ILE A 896 44.19 -19.09 13.72
CA ILE A 896 44.03 -18.05 12.72
C ILE A 896 42.90 -17.12 13.16
N VAL A 897 43.12 -15.82 13.08
CA VAL A 897 42.11 -14.81 13.42
C VAL A 897 42.02 -13.76 12.32
N THR A 898 40.81 -13.38 11.98
CA THR A 898 40.57 -12.32 10.99
C THR A 898 40.75 -10.92 11.59
N LYS A 899 41.25 -9.98 10.81
CA LYS A 899 41.35 -8.56 11.17
C LYS A 899 41.11 -7.71 9.94
N GLU A 900 39.99 -7.01 9.89
CA GLU A 900 39.53 -6.32 8.67
C GLU A 900 39.56 -7.27 7.47
N GLU A 901 40.12 -6.87 6.33
CA GLU A 901 40.26 -7.70 5.12
C GLU A 901 41.43 -8.70 5.21
N ASN A 902 42.20 -8.70 6.31
CA ASN A 902 43.37 -9.56 6.50
C ASN A 902 43.11 -10.72 7.48
N ALA A 903 44.05 -11.65 7.54
CA ALA A 903 44.11 -12.71 8.55
C ALA A 903 45.48 -12.69 9.26
N LEU A 904 45.46 -13.00 10.55
CA LEU A 904 46.64 -13.15 11.41
C LEU A 904 46.70 -14.59 11.91
N SER A 905 47.89 -15.05 12.30
CA SER A 905 48.10 -16.38 12.86
C SER A 905 49.06 -16.33 14.05
N THR A 906 48.88 -17.24 15.01
CA THR A 906 49.83 -17.46 16.11
C THR A 906 51.15 -18.08 15.63
N GLN A 907 51.19 -18.64 14.42
CA GLN A 907 52.36 -19.25 13.82
C GLN A 907 52.65 -18.65 12.44
N THR A 908 53.94 -18.58 12.05
CA THR A 908 54.34 -18.07 10.73
C THR A 908 53.85 -19.01 9.63
N MET A 909 52.86 -18.58 8.85
CA MET A 909 52.31 -19.34 7.74
C MET A 909 51.82 -18.42 6.61
N ARG A 910 51.63 -18.99 5.41
CA ARG A 910 51.13 -18.25 4.25
C ARG A 910 49.61 -18.10 4.33
N LEU A 911 49.12 -16.87 4.31
CA LEU A 911 47.69 -16.54 4.46
C LEU A 911 47.09 -15.86 3.21
N ASP A 912 47.80 -15.87 2.08
CA ASP A 912 47.42 -15.21 0.83
C ASP A 912 46.06 -15.69 0.26
N GLU A 913 45.61 -16.90 0.60
CA GLU A 913 44.29 -17.41 0.18
C GLU A 913 43.13 -16.92 1.06
N LEU A 914 43.44 -16.30 2.22
CA LEU A 914 42.47 -15.76 3.17
C LEU A 914 42.41 -14.22 3.15
N ALA A 915 43.30 -13.55 2.41
CA ALA A 915 43.40 -12.09 2.31
C ALA A 915 43.87 -11.61 0.91
N PRO A 916 43.35 -10.48 0.40
CA PRO A 916 42.30 -9.65 0.98
C PRO A 916 40.92 -10.31 0.83
N CYS A 917 40.16 -10.38 1.93
CA CYS A 917 38.78 -10.86 1.93
C CYS A 917 37.83 -9.69 2.10
N SER A 918 37.08 -9.34 1.05
CA SER A 918 36.12 -8.23 1.01
C SER A 918 34.75 -8.56 1.63
N HIS A 919 34.61 -9.74 2.23
CA HIS A 919 33.34 -10.16 2.84
C HIS A 919 33.08 -9.40 4.14
N GLU A 920 31.94 -8.71 4.20
CA GLU A 920 31.56 -7.92 5.37
C GLU A 920 31.21 -8.80 6.59
N GLU A 921 30.59 -9.96 6.39
CA GLU A 921 30.05 -10.79 7.48
C GLU A 921 30.84 -12.08 7.71
N ALA A 922 30.97 -12.45 8.99
CA ALA A 922 31.56 -13.72 9.39
C ALA A 922 30.82 -14.91 8.76
N ASP A 923 29.49 -14.82 8.62
CA ASP A 923 28.62 -15.86 8.05
C ASP A 923 29.14 -16.43 6.72
N THR A 924 29.62 -15.58 5.82
CA THR A 924 30.14 -16.00 4.50
C THR A 924 31.65 -16.22 4.53
N ARG A 925 32.38 -15.41 5.31
CA ARG A 925 33.83 -15.49 5.42
C ARG A 925 34.32 -16.81 6.02
N ILE A 926 33.57 -17.38 6.96
CA ILE A 926 33.84 -18.71 7.55
C ILE A 926 34.02 -19.80 6.49
N PHE A 927 33.27 -19.73 5.37
CA PHE A 927 33.39 -20.72 4.31
C PHE A 927 34.63 -20.56 3.43
N VAL A 928 35.24 -19.37 3.39
CA VAL A 928 36.57 -19.16 2.80
C VAL A 928 37.62 -19.91 3.62
N HIS A 929 37.52 -19.82 4.96
CA HIS A 929 38.37 -20.59 5.87
C HIS A 929 38.15 -22.10 5.75
N ALA A 930 36.89 -22.55 5.64
CA ALA A 930 36.57 -23.96 5.43
C ALA A 930 37.14 -24.49 4.10
N LYS A 931 37.05 -23.71 3.02
CA LYS A 931 37.63 -24.04 1.71
C LYS A 931 39.15 -24.15 1.77
N GLN A 932 39.81 -23.21 2.43
CA GLN A 932 41.26 -23.26 2.62
C GLN A 932 41.71 -24.48 3.42
N ALA A 933 41.02 -24.77 4.53
CA ALA A 933 41.26 -25.96 5.33
C ALA A 933 41.11 -27.26 4.52
N ALA A 934 40.07 -27.36 3.69
CA ALA A 934 39.86 -28.52 2.83
C ALA A 934 41.00 -28.67 1.79
N LYS A 935 41.45 -27.58 1.16
CA LYS A 935 42.62 -27.58 0.26
C LYS A 935 43.92 -28.02 0.94
N GLU A 936 44.07 -27.72 2.22
CA GLU A 936 45.19 -28.19 3.06
C GLU A 936 45.07 -29.68 3.45
N GLY A 937 44.09 -30.41 2.89
CA GLY A 937 43.89 -31.85 3.07
C GLY A 937 43.12 -32.23 4.34
N ARG A 938 42.42 -31.27 4.95
CA ARG A 938 41.64 -31.49 6.19
C ARG A 938 40.29 -32.10 5.84
N LYS A 939 39.94 -33.18 6.53
CA LYS A 939 38.78 -34.01 6.16
C LYS A 939 37.53 -33.71 6.98
N ASN A 940 37.70 -33.31 8.24
CA ASN A 940 36.60 -33.11 9.18
C ASN A 940 36.65 -31.70 9.79
N ILE A 941 35.62 -30.89 9.53
CA ILE A 941 35.51 -29.49 9.99
C ILE A 941 34.26 -29.31 10.85
N ILE A 942 34.40 -28.61 11.99
CA ILE A 942 33.30 -28.08 12.79
C ILE A 942 33.22 -26.57 12.59
N ILE A 943 32.03 -26.07 12.25
CA ILE A 943 31.71 -24.65 12.28
C ILE A 943 30.84 -24.39 13.52
N LYS A 944 31.29 -23.51 14.41
CA LYS A 944 30.54 -23.10 15.60
C LYS A 944 29.85 -21.76 15.33
N ALA A 945 28.53 -21.81 15.22
CA ALA A 945 27.72 -20.68 14.80
C ALA A 945 26.27 -20.81 15.26
N ASN A 946 25.66 -19.68 15.62
CA ASN A 946 24.26 -19.64 16.09
C ASN A 946 23.31 -18.94 15.10
N ASN A 947 23.73 -18.80 13.85
CA ASN A 947 22.94 -18.20 12.78
C ASN A 947 22.45 -19.26 11.78
N THR A 948 21.14 -19.26 11.50
CA THR A 948 20.54 -20.15 10.50
C THR A 948 21.12 -19.95 9.11
N ASP A 949 21.59 -18.74 8.78
CA ASP A 949 22.18 -18.44 7.47
C ASP A 949 23.44 -19.28 7.22
N ILE A 950 24.26 -19.54 8.25
CA ILE A 950 25.45 -20.41 8.15
C ILE A 950 25.06 -21.86 7.85
N LEU A 951 23.98 -22.38 8.45
CA LEU A 951 23.49 -23.72 8.14
C LEU A 951 23.02 -23.84 6.68
N VAL A 952 22.31 -22.83 6.18
CA VAL A 952 21.85 -22.80 4.78
C VAL A 952 23.03 -22.72 3.81
N ILE A 953 24.00 -21.84 4.07
CA ILE A 953 25.20 -21.70 3.24
C ILE A 953 26.00 -22.99 3.24
N ALA A 954 26.17 -23.64 4.41
CA ALA A 954 26.89 -24.90 4.53
C ALA A 954 26.28 -26.01 3.68
N VAL A 955 24.96 -26.16 3.69
CA VAL A 955 24.25 -27.14 2.85
C VAL A 955 24.46 -26.84 1.36
N SER A 956 24.47 -25.57 0.97
CA SER A 956 24.65 -25.15 -0.42
C SER A 956 26.07 -25.37 -0.95
N ILE A 957 27.09 -25.09 -0.13
CA ILE A 957 28.51 -25.14 -0.53
C ILE A 957 29.18 -26.49 -0.28
N LEU A 958 28.62 -27.35 0.59
CA LEU A 958 29.23 -28.65 0.90
C LEU A 958 29.61 -29.48 -0.34
N PRO A 959 28.80 -29.55 -1.42
CA PRO A 959 29.18 -30.28 -2.62
C PRO A 959 30.51 -29.80 -3.22
N THR A 960 30.72 -28.48 -3.29
CA THR A 960 31.97 -27.87 -3.75
C THR A 960 33.14 -28.14 -2.79
N LEU A 961 32.88 -28.20 -1.48
CA LEU A 961 33.90 -28.56 -0.50
C LEU A 961 34.29 -30.05 -0.56
N GLN A 962 33.36 -30.93 -0.91
CA GLN A 962 33.62 -32.35 -1.11
C GLN A 962 34.48 -32.61 -2.35
N GLU A 963 34.27 -31.84 -3.44
CA GLU A 963 35.11 -31.90 -4.65
C GLU A 963 36.59 -31.61 -4.36
N ILE A 964 36.88 -30.75 -3.39
CA ILE A 964 38.25 -30.40 -2.96
C ILE A 964 38.77 -31.28 -1.81
N GLY A 965 38.02 -32.32 -1.42
CA GLY A 965 38.48 -33.37 -0.50
C GLY A 965 37.92 -33.34 0.93
N LEU A 966 36.98 -32.45 1.25
CA LEU A 966 36.30 -32.45 2.55
C LEU A 966 35.39 -33.68 2.68
N GLN A 967 35.45 -34.39 3.81
CA GLN A 967 34.60 -35.58 4.05
C GLN A 967 33.40 -35.24 4.92
N GLN A 968 33.63 -34.59 6.06
CA GLN A 968 32.59 -34.26 7.03
C GLN A 968 32.59 -32.78 7.38
N LEU A 969 31.41 -32.18 7.28
CA LEU A 969 31.13 -30.84 7.78
C LEU A 969 30.06 -30.93 8.87
N TRP A 970 30.35 -30.30 10.01
CA TRP A 970 29.50 -30.26 11.20
C TRP A 970 29.20 -28.81 11.57
N ILE A 971 27.96 -28.55 12.01
CA ILE A 971 27.60 -27.25 12.59
C ILE A 971 27.24 -27.42 14.05
N ALA A 972 27.97 -26.73 14.93
CA ALA A 972 27.64 -26.61 16.34
C ALA A 972 26.63 -25.46 16.52
N PHE A 973 25.35 -25.82 16.66
CA PHE A 973 24.22 -24.89 16.67
C PHE A 973 23.55 -24.87 18.06
N GLY A 974 23.38 -23.69 18.66
CA GLY A 974 22.73 -23.49 19.96
C GLY A 974 23.67 -22.97 21.07
N HIS A 975 23.12 -22.84 22.27
CA HIS A 975 23.86 -22.30 23.43
C HIS A 975 23.85 -23.28 24.61
N GLN A 976 25.02 -23.47 25.23
CA GLN A 976 25.21 -24.22 26.48
C GLN A 976 24.46 -25.57 26.51
N ARG A 977 23.31 -25.63 27.23
CA ARG A 977 22.51 -26.85 27.45
C ARG A 977 21.71 -27.33 26.23
N ASN A 978 21.59 -26.50 25.20
CA ASN A 978 20.87 -26.80 23.95
C ASN A 978 21.81 -26.81 22.74
N LEU A 979 23.13 -27.02 22.96
CA LEU A 979 24.09 -27.14 21.86
C LEU A 979 23.88 -28.47 21.13
N LYS A 980 23.77 -28.40 19.81
CA LYS A 980 23.55 -29.55 18.91
C LYS A 980 24.64 -29.59 17.84
N TRP A 981 24.96 -30.78 17.35
CA TRP A 981 25.95 -31.00 16.30
C TRP A 981 25.25 -31.48 15.03
N ILE A 982 24.97 -30.58 14.09
CA ILE A 982 24.21 -30.91 12.88
C ILE A 982 25.18 -31.49 11.82
N PRO A 983 25.01 -32.73 11.37
CA PRO A 983 25.81 -33.32 10.29
C PRO A 983 25.34 -32.80 8.93
N VAL A 984 26.03 -31.80 8.37
CA VAL A 984 25.64 -31.19 7.08
C VAL A 984 25.78 -32.21 5.92
N HIS A 985 26.73 -33.14 6.04
CA HIS A 985 26.94 -34.20 5.05
C HIS A 985 25.77 -35.18 4.97
N ASP A 986 25.23 -35.62 6.10
CA ASP A 986 24.02 -36.45 6.12
C ASP A 986 22.78 -35.66 5.66
N LEU A 987 22.75 -34.36 5.96
CA LEU A 987 21.66 -33.49 5.53
C LEU A 987 21.59 -33.34 4.01
N CYS A 988 22.74 -33.12 3.35
CA CYS A 988 22.83 -33.07 1.90
C CYS A 988 22.44 -34.41 1.25
N LEU A 989 22.79 -35.54 1.89
CA LEU A 989 22.34 -36.87 1.43
C LEU A 989 20.83 -37.04 1.58
N SER A 990 20.24 -36.57 2.69
CA SER A 990 18.80 -36.69 2.95
C SER A 990 17.94 -35.84 2.02
N ILE A 991 18.33 -34.60 1.72
CA ILE A 991 17.52 -33.70 0.86
C ILE A 991 17.86 -33.84 -0.63
N GLY A 992 18.98 -34.48 -0.95
CA GLY A 992 19.48 -34.65 -2.31
C GLY A 992 20.35 -33.48 -2.78
N MET A 993 21.21 -33.78 -3.76
CA MET A 993 22.24 -32.85 -4.25
C MET A 993 21.66 -31.62 -4.94
N GLU A 994 20.58 -31.78 -5.71
CA GLU A 994 19.92 -30.66 -6.39
C GLU A 994 19.24 -29.70 -5.41
N LYS A 995 18.45 -30.21 -4.45
CA LYS A 995 17.85 -29.33 -3.42
C LYS A 995 18.92 -28.67 -2.55
N SER A 996 20.02 -29.36 -2.27
CA SER A 996 21.17 -28.77 -1.57
C SER A 996 21.72 -27.56 -2.33
N LYS A 997 21.93 -27.65 -3.65
CA LYS A 997 22.38 -26.54 -4.49
C LYS A 997 21.37 -25.39 -4.54
N GLY A 998 20.07 -25.69 -4.59
CA GLY A 998 19.00 -24.69 -4.67
C GLY A 998 18.59 -24.02 -3.34
N ILE A 999 19.08 -24.50 -2.20
CA ILE A 999 18.60 -24.07 -0.87
C ILE A 999 18.89 -22.58 -0.58
N LEU A 1000 19.95 -22.03 -1.17
CA LEU A 1000 20.34 -20.64 -0.97
C LEU A 1000 19.31 -19.69 -1.60
N PHE A 1001 18.91 -19.94 -2.85
CA PHE A 1001 17.82 -19.22 -3.50
C PHE A 1001 16.50 -19.44 -2.77
N PHE A 1002 16.17 -20.67 -2.37
CA PHE A 1002 14.96 -20.94 -1.58
C PHE A 1002 14.92 -20.10 -0.30
N HIS A 1003 16.05 -19.99 0.41
CA HIS A 1003 16.13 -19.20 1.64
C HIS A 1003 15.93 -17.70 1.40
N ALA A 1004 16.49 -17.15 0.31
CA ALA A 1004 16.27 -15.76 -0.09
C ALA A 1004 14.82 -15.52 -0.57
N PHE A 1005 14.31 -16.41 -1.42
CA PHE A 1005 12.97 -16.36 -2.02
C PHE A 1005 11.85 -16.40 -0.96
N THR A 1006 12.04 -17.18 0.10
CA THR A 1006 11.09 -17.29 1.22
C THR A 1006 11.28 -16.22 2.30
N GLY A 1007 12.13 -15.23 2.04
CA GLY A 1007 12.47 -14.12 2.92
C GLY A 1007 13.71 -14.38 3.78
N CYS A 1008 14.58 -13.37 3.91
CA CYS A 1008 15.77 -13.36 4.76
C CYS A 1008 16.01 -11.97 5.37
N ASP A 1009 17.22 -11.64 5.86
CA ASP A 1009 17.47 -10.32 6.48
C ASP A 1009 17.27 -9.12 5.54
N VAL A 1010 17.50 -9.33 4.24
CA VAL A 1010 17.54 -8.29 3.22
C VAL A 1010 16.44 -8.47 2.16
N VAL A 1011 15.71 -9.59 2.19
CA VAL A 1011 14.61 -9.91 1.27
C VAL A 1011 13.34 -10.17 2.05
N SER A 1012 12.22 -9.64 1.56
CA SER A 1012 10.90 -9.84 2.17
C SER A 1012 10.45 -11.29 2.14
N ALA A 1013 9.73 -11.71 3.19
CA ALA A 1013 8.88 -12.88 3.12
C ALA A 1013 7.57 -12.57 2.36
N PHE A 1014 6.96 -13.59 1.76
CA PHE A 1014 5.60 -13.46 1.20
C PHE A 1014 4.54 -13.52 2.32
N ARG A 1015 3.54 -12.65 2.25
CA ARG A 1015 2.46 -12.55 3.24
C ARG A 1015 1.76 -13.89 3.41
N GLY A 1016 1.78 -14.42 4.63
CA GLY A 1016 1.12 -15.69 4.94
C GLY A 1016 1.82 -16.95 4.43
N LYS A 1017 2.97 -16.83 3.74
CA LYS A 1017 3.77 -17.97 3.28
C LYS A 1017 5.07 -18.02 4.08
N GLY A 1018 5.16 -18.99 5.00
CA GLY A 1018 6.35 -19.19 5.84
C GLY A 1018 7.33 -20.16 5.21
N LYS A 1019 8.55 -20.23 5.76
CA LYS A 1019 9.58 -21.19 5.31
C LYS A 1019 9.10 -22.64 5.37
N LYS A 1020 8.30 -22.98 6.38
CA LYS A 1020 7.69 -24.32 6.52
C LYS A 1020 6.71 -24.65 5.40
N THR A 1021 5.76 -23.77 5.10
CA THR A 1021 4.77 -24.01 4.04
C THR A 1021 5.44 -24.05 2.67
N ALA A 1022 6.44 -23.19 2.42
CA ALA A 1022 7.19 -23.21 1.18
C ALA A 1022 8.05 -24.47 1.04
N TRP A 1023 8.64 -24.97 2.13
CA TRP A 1023 9.39 -26.23 2.12
C TRP A 1023 8.49 -27.42 1.79
N GLN A 1024 7.32 -27.51 2.43
CA GLN A 1024 6.32 -28.54 2.14
C GLN A 1024 5.86 -28.51 0.68
N THR A 1025 5.76 -27.32 0.07
CA THR A 1025 5.48 -27.19 -1.37
C THR A 1025 6.65 -27.65 -2.23
N TRP A 1026 7.89 -27.32 -1.85
CA TRP A 1026 9.08 -27.77 -2.58
C TRP A 1026 9.31 -29.28 -2.45
N GLU A 1027 8.81 -29.94 -1.40
CA GLU A 1027 8.80 -31.40 -1.26
C GLU A 1027 7.90 -32.09 -2.29
N VAL A 1028 6.83 -31.43 -2.76
CA VAL A 1028 5.88 -32.00 -3.74
C VAL A 1028 6.10 -31.49 -5.17
N CYS A 1029 6.97 -30.49 -5.36
CA CYS A 1029 7.26 -29.88 -6.66
C CYS A 1029 8.77 -29.97 -6.95
N ASP A 1030 9.23 -31.17 -7.32
CA ASP A 1030 10.65 -31.43 -7.53
C ASP A 1030 11.24 -30.66 -8.73
N GLU A 1031 10.40 -30.29 -9.71
CA GLU A 1031 10.74 -29.46 -10.88
C GLU A 1031 11.34 -28.10 -10.48
N ALA A 1032 10.94 -27.55 -9.33
CA ALA A 1032 11.49 -26.30 -8.81
C ALA A 1032 12.96 -26.43 -8.37
N SER A 1033 13.44 -27.65 -8.11
CA SER A 1033 14.82 -27.89 -7.63
C SER A 1033 15.85 -27.48 -8.67
N ASP A 1034 15.65 -27.85 -9.95
CA ASP A 1034 16.56 -27.47 -11.05
C ASP A 1034 16.59 -25.95 -11.25
N LEU A 1035 15.43 -25.29 -11.14
CA LEU A 1035 15.33 -23.83 -11.23
C LEU A 1035 16.05 -23.15 -10.05
N PHE A 1036 15.79 -23.58 -8.81
CA PHE A 1036 16.43 -23.01 -7.63
C PHE A 1036 17.93 -23.28 -7.62
N SER A 1037 18.37 -24.45 -8.10
CA SER A 1037 19.79 -24.75 -8.34
C SER A 1037 20.41 -23.74 -9.30
N LYS A 1038 19.82 -23.51 -10.48
CA LYS A 1038 20.33 -22.55 -11.48
C LYS A 1038 20.36 -21.12 -10.95
N LEU A 1039 19.31 -20.70 -10.25
CA LEU A 1039 19.24 -19.35 -9.66
C LEU A 1039 20.17 -19.16 -8.47
N SER A 1040 20.51 -20.24 -7.75
CA SER A 1040 21.55 -20.23 -6.71
C SER A 1040 22.97 -20.21 -7.30
N GLN A 1041 23.13 -20.63 -8.55
CA GLN A 1041 24.41 -20.73 -9.26
C GLN A 1041 24.76 -19.50 -10.11
N CYS A 1042 23.99 -18.40 -10.06
CA CYS A 1042 24.33 -17.17 -10.77
C CYS A 1042 25.73 -16.67 -10.39
N GLN A 1043 26.72 -17.08 -11.19
CA GLN A 1043 28.01 -16.44 -11.38
C GLN A 1043 27.80 -15.30 -12.38
N GLU A 1044 28.21 -14.10 -11.95
CA GLU A 1044 28.41 -12.84 -12.69
C GLU A 1044 27.53 -12.54 -13.92
#